data_AF-A0A3M1R1G3-F1
#
_entry.id   AF-A0A3M1R1G3-F1
#
_cell.length_a   1.000
_cell.length_b   1.000
_cell.length_c   1.000
_cell.angle_alpha   90.00
_cell.angle_beta   90.00
_cell.angle_gamma   90.00
#
_symmetry.space_group_name_H-M   'P 1'
#
loop_
_entity.id
_entity.type
_entity.pdbx_description
1 polymer ?
#
loop_
_entity_poly.entity_id
_entity_poly.type
_entity_poly.pdbx_seq_one_letter_code
_entity_poly.pdbx_strand_id
1 'polypeptide(L)'
;LRCDGRGRRSAPDARCRRNYTNDVELDECGKCHVGRYMPMMEGAFAGMFEQMGVPNAQQQATDLVNAGIDCLICHAENYRSVPDKPNMQVSVRATDEAPSPTATGDARLARDDTDFDGDGAPDPLLDMDGDGVADTPLMYDADGDGAPDTPWPTVAQDRSFQAVSSIGETNDETCLRCHEHARTGYKRGTLFREGHDIHATSDAVAALGGGEHRHCVACHTASHHKFVRGDLVGGDLMASDYEVGSAENQLTCESCHDASALPGIYHKTFHTDVIACETCHIPYATGTTYSLYGHGGQLNFGRNEQGMDTKLITADHYMTDLADEDVETDWQAFRLRPTLMWFDGRVSFLAQSLSVRGTPGAKITPFKPMANGMVFDARFFDGVMTSNAAMDGAYQYNAYSMYRFQAGGSNADIFAALDFLDLTPDEARSVTLNDFFSDNPDRQAMALMQIFPNMLLFEKTTYGYVRYIVGANQPWARDELGQIAPGQHFVFDMLAAANAGLRKLQGFNAPMGLPADYEWYPPLESTDQLITMKVPDGTLIKMFLGMQGMNLPADQQPAFFNAIASYPAFSNGITLGGHGVRPKEEALGAGVSCVDCHASGGALDHPVPVTQTVARDVPGMGTLEFPLYRWRYYNIHALTDLGVTTNDEDIAAGLVNIDVAGDANYVRDSENTIVVNYMNPAGEGSFRLPDHPDALAGTGLSAGDLIAGGGSWMPVLEPVVDYVPNYQILGYTKNEILFLDDQ
;
A
#
# COMPACT_ATOMS: atom_id res chain seq x y z
N LEU A 1 10.36 14.87 47.03
CA LEU A 1 11.47 14.94 48.01
C LEU A 1 12.78 14.74 47.25
N ARG A 2 13.78 15.59 47.53
CA ARG A 2 15.05 15.73 46.79
C ARG A 2 15.82 14.42 46.65
N CYS A 3 16.43 14.25 45.48
CA CYS A 3 17.58 13.39 45.22
C CYS A 3 18.72 13.70 46.21
N ASP A 4 19.36 12.66 46.74
CA ASP A 4 20.72 12.76 47.25
C ASP A 4 21.51 11.52 46.84
N GLY A 5 22.73 11.74 46.37
CA GLY A 5 23.54 10.75 45.66
C GLY A 5 24.46 9.92 46.56
N ARG A 6 24.86 8.76 46.04
CA ARG A 6 26.25 8.24 46.05
C ARG A 6 26.31 6.91 45.30
N GLY A 7 27.19 6.85 44.31
CA GLY A 7 27.15 5.83 43.27
C GLY A 7 27.89 4.53 43.52
N ARG A 8 27.89 3.70 42.47
CA ARG A 8 28.99 2.84 42.02
C ARG A 8 28.67 2.38 40.59
N ARG A 9 29.64 2.56 39.70
CA ARG A 9 29.64 2.01 38.34
C ARG A 9 29.73 0.49 38.41
N SER A 10 28.83 -0.19 37.75
CA SER A 10 28.99 -1.55 37.22
C SER A 10 27.95 -1.74 36.12
N ALA A 11 28.44 -1.95 34.88
CA ALA A 11 27.79 -2.47 33.67
C ALA A 11 26.34 -1.99 33.35
N PRO A 12 26.06 -1.45 32.14
CA PRO A 12 24.69 -1.28 31.70
C PRO A 12 24.06 -2.68 31.56
N ASP A 13 23.23 -3.01 32.53
CA ASP A 13 22.42 -4.21 32.56
C ASP A 13 21.34 -4.06 31.48
N ALA A 14 21.30 -5.03 30.58
CA ALA A 14 20.45 -5.14 29.41
C ALA A 14 18.98 -5.37 29.79
N ARG A 15 18.38 -4.43 30.52
CA ARG A 15 17.01 -4.48 31.02
C ARG A 15 16.25 -3.19 30.73
N CYS A 16 16.09 -2.91 29.45
CA CYS A 16 14.97 -2.14 28.89
C CYS A 16 14.87 -2.51 27.41
N ARG A 17 14.32 -3.68 27.10
CA ARG A 17 13.83 -4.01 25.76
C ARG A 17 12.31 -4.08 25.87
N ARG A 18 11.66 -2.92 25.84
CA ARG A 18 10.22 -2.82 25.56
C ARG A 18 10.09 -2.59 24.07
N ASN A 19 9.50 -3.55 23.38
CA ASN A 19 9.18 -3.46 21.97
C ASN A 19 7.94 -2.56 21.84
N TYR A 20 8.13 -1.30 21.45
CA TYR A 20 7.02 -0.43 21.08
C TYR A 20 6.72 -0.65 19.59
N THR A 21 6.04 -1.75 19.29
CA THR A 21 5.50 -2.00 17.95
C THR A 21 4.11 -1.41 17.86
N ASN A 22 3.94 -0.43 16.97
CA ASN A 22 2.65 -0.12 16.36
C ASN A 22 2.41 -1.24 15.32
N ASP A 23 2.02 -2.42 15.80
CA ASP A 23 1.70 -3.61 14.98
C ASP A 23 0.29 -3.50 14.42
N VAL A 24 0.13 -2.62 13.45
CA VAL A 24 -1.07 -2.58 12.64
C VAL A 24 -0.76 -3.29 11.34
N GLU A 25 -1.09 -4.57 11.32
CA GLU A 25 -1.44 -5.27 10.09
C GLU A 25 -2.55 -4.47 9.38
N LEU A 26 -2.64 -4.47 8.06
CA LEU A 26 -3.70 -3.76 7.31
C LEU A 26 -5.11 -4.04 7.87
N ASP A 27 -5.29 -5.21 8.51
CA ASP A 27 -6.48 -5.65 9.20
C ASP A 27 -6.90 -4.73 10.37
N GLU A 28 -5.98 -4.04 11.07
CA GLU A 28 -6.37 -3.09 12.13
C GLU A 28 -6.86 -1.74 11.59
N CYS A 29 -6.38 -1.32 10.41
CA CYS A 29 -6.91 -0.13 9.72
C CYS A 29 -8.41 -0.30 9.40
N GLY A 30 -8.85 -1.56 9.21
CA GLY A 30 -10.25 -1.90 8.98
C GLY A 30 -11.13 -1.79 10.23
N LYS A 31 -10.60 -1.96 11.45
CA LYS A 31 -11.43 -2.09 12.68
C LYS A 31 -12.44 -0.96 12.88
N CYS A 32 -12.11 0.27 12.46
CA CYS A 32 -13.01 1.42 12.53
C CYS A 32 -14.22 1.35 11.57
N HIS A 33 -14.03 0.78 10.37
CA HIS A 33 -15.08 0.73 9.33
C HIS A 33 -15.74 -0.65 9.19
N VAL A 34 -15.09 -1.69 9.72
CA VAL A 34 -15.34 -3.09 9.36
C VAL A 34 -15.84 -3.88 10.57
N GLY A 35 -15.36 -3.60 11.80
CA GLY A 35 -15.66 -4.43 12.97
C GLY A 35 -14.93 -5.79 12.97
N ARG A 36 -15.50 -6.81 13.62
CA ARG A 36 -14.96 -8.18 13.73
C ARG A 36 -15.03 -8.96 12.42
N TYR A 37 -16.07 -8.72 11.64
CA TYR A 37 -16.32 -9.35 10.34
C TYR A 37 -16.45 -8.28 9.28
N MET A 38 -15.88 -8.51 8.10
CA MET A 38 -16.01 -7.50 7.05
C MET A 38 -17.46 -7.34 6.59
N PRO A 39 -17.96 -6.11 6.34
CA PRO A 39 -19.32 -5.89 5.86
C PRO A 39 -19.69 -6.73 4.63
N MET A 40 -18.73 -6.88 3.72
CA MET A 40 -18.82 -7.76 2.53
C MET A 40 -19.07 -9.25 2.85
N MET A 41 -18.78 -9.71 4.06
CA MET A 41 -19.04 -11.09 4.47
C MET A 41 -20.52 -11.36 4.72
N GLU A 42 -21.37 -10.32 4.82
CA GLU A 42 -22.81 -10.51 5.06
C GLU A 42 -23.44 -11.42 4.01
N GLY A 43 -23.18 -11.18 2.72
CA GLY A 43 -23.70 -12.01 1.63
C GLY A 43 -23.17 -13.45 1.68
N ALA A 44 -21.88 -13.61 1.99
CA ALA A 44 -21.26 -14.93 2.12
C ALA A 44 -21.85 -15.72 3.30
N PHE A 45 -22.04 -15.08 4.45
CA PHE A 45 -22.67 -15.68 5.61
C PHE A 45 -24.14 -16.00 5.36
N ALA A 46 -24.90 -15.11 4.71
CA ALA A 46 -26.29 -15.38 4.38
C ALA A 46 -26.44 -16.64 3.51
N GLY A 47 -25.61 -16.78 2.47
CA GLY A 47 -25.59 -17.97 1.62
C GLY A 47 -25.18 -19.23 2.37
N MET A 48 -24.16 -19.15 3.21
CA MET A 48 -23.69 -20.26 4.05
C MET A 48 -24.77 -20.72 5.04
N PHE A 49 -25.42 -19.77 5.72
CA PHE A 49 -26.46 -20.02 6.70
C PHE A 49 -27.70 -20.66 6.05
N GLU A 50 -28.06 -20.22 4.85
CA GLU A 50 -29.15 -20.83 4.07
C GLU A 50 -28.83 -22.30 3.74
N GLN A 51 -27.61 -22.62 3.33
CA GLN A 51 -27.17 -24.00 3.04
C GLN A 51 -27.15 -24.88 4.30
N MET A 52 -26.76 -24.31 5.43
CA MET A 52 -26.78 -25.00 6.73
C MET A 52 -28.20 -25.22 7.27
N GLY A 53 -29.22 -24.60 6.66
CA GLY A 53 -30.60 -24.65 7.14
C GLY A 53 -30.86 -23.78 8.37
N VAL A 54 -30.01 -22.77 8.60
CA VAL A 54 -30.16 -21.78 9.68
C VAL A 54 -31.46 -20.99 9.46
N PRO A 55 -32.37 -20.92 10.45
CA PRO A 55 -33.57 -20.09 10.37
C PRO A 55 -33.23 -18.60 10.18
N ASN A 56 -33.95 -17.89 9.30
CA ASN A 56 -33.72 -16.47 9.03
C ASN A 56 -32.26 -16.12 8.65
N ALA A 57 -31.59 -17.00 7.88
CA ALA A 57 -30.20 -16.89 7.45
C ALA A 57 -29.73 -15.46 7.11
N GLN A 58 -30.46 -14.72 6.27
CA GLN A 58 -30.10 -13.35 5.92
C GLN A 58 -30.05 -12.43 7.16
N GLN A 59 -31.07 -12.48 8.02
CA GLN A 59 -31.13 -11.63 9.21
C GLN A 59 -29.99 -11.98 10.19
N GLN A 60 -29.71 -13.27 10.40
CA GLN A 60 -28.60 -13.69 11.27
C GLN A 60 -27.24 -13.24 10.71
N ALA A 61 -27.03 -13.28 9.39
CA ALA A 61 -25.82 -12.76 8.76
C ALA A 61 -25.67 -11.24 8.95
N THR A 62 -26.75 -10.48 8.72
CA THR A 62 -26.80 -9.04 8.98
C THR A 62 -26.49 -8.73 10.45
N ASP A 63 -27.11 -9.45 11.39
CA ASP A 63 -26.93 -9.24 12.83
C ASP A 63 -25.50 -9.57 13.27
N LEU A 64 -24.93 -10.67 12.76
CA LEU A 64 -23.56 -11.10 13.06
C LEU A 64 -22.52 -10.07 12.63
N VAL A 65 -22.63 -9.57 11.39
CA VAL A 65 -21.72 -8.55 10.85
C VAL A 65 -21.85 -7.25 11.64
N ASN A 66 -23.07 -6.82 11.94
CA ASN A 66 -23.33 -5.57 12.68
C ASN A 66 -22.92 -5.64 14.17
N ALA A 67 -23.07 -6.80 14.82
CA ALA A 67 -22.64 -7.02 16.20
C ALA A 67 -21.11 -6.97 16.39
N GLY A 68 -20.37 -7.04 15.27
CA GLY A 68 -18.92 -7.01 15.24
C GLY A 68 -18.27 -5.63 15.37
N ILE A 69 -19.01 -4.52 15.29
CA ILE A 69 -18.40 -3.17 15.26
C ILE A 69 -17.67 -2.87 16.59
N ASP A 70 -16.42 -2.44 16.51
CA ASP A 70 -15.64 -2.03 17.69
C ASP A 70 -15.87 -0.55 17.99
N CYS A 71 -16.87 -0.21 18.80
CA CYS A 71 -17.04 1.18 19.20
C CYS A 71 -15.92 1.67 20.13
N LEU A 72 -15.26 0.77 20.88
CA LEU A 72 -14.28 1.14 21.90
C LEU A 72 -12.95 1.58 21.29
N ILE A 73 -12.60 1.07 20.10
CA ILE A 73 -11.44 1.57 19.37
C ILE A 73 -11.54 3.07 19.08
N CYS A 74 -12.77 3.61 18.96
CA CYS A 74 -13.04 5.01 18.68
C CYS A 74 -13.39 5.84 19.93
N HIS A 75 -13.98 5.20 20.94
CA HIS A 75 -14.56 5.90 22.08
C HIS A 75 -13.83 5.68 23.40
N ALA A 76 -12.99 4.66 23.54
CA ALA A 76 -12.23 4.47 24.78
C ALA A 76 -10.96 5.33 24.78
N GLU A 77 -10.72 6.11 25.84
CA GLU A 77 -9.45 6.81 26.05
C GLU A 77 -8.32 5.80 26.30
N ASN A 78 -8.61 4.74 27.06
CA ASN A 78 -7.68 3.64 27.30
C ASN A 78 -8.11 2.46 26.43
N TYR A 79 -7.39 2.20 25.35
CA TYR A 79 -7.66 1.05 24.49
C TYR A 79 -6.38 0.30 24.24
N ARG A 80 -6.43 -1.02 24.31
CA ARG A 80 -5.32 -1.87 23.95
C ARG A 80 -5.62 -2.50 22.60
N SER A 81 -4.72 -2.36 21.63
CA SER A 81 -4.85 -3.11 20.37
C SER A 81 -4.96 -4.62 20.59
N VAL A 82 -4.46 -5.09 21.75
CA VAL A 82 -4.51 -6.47 22.24
C VAL A 82 -4.89 -6.49 23.73
N PRO A 83 -5.99 -7.14 24.15
CA PRO A 83 -6.36 -7.26 25.57
C PRO A 83 -5.36 -8.08 26.41
N ASP A 84 -5.17 -7.74 27.70
CA ASP A 84 -4.40 -8.59 28.64
C ASP A 84 -5.25 -9.81 29.04
N LYS A 85 -5.07 -10.97 28.39
CA LYS A 85 -5.75 -12.22 28.78
C LYS A 85 -4.81 -13.44 28.77
N PRO A 86 -5.02 -14.44 29.66
CA PRO A 86 -4.18 -15.65 29.75
C PRO A 86 -4.25 -16.58 28.54
N ASN A 87 -5.37 -16.59 27.81
CA ASN A 87 -5.67 -17.54 26.72
C ASN A 87 -5.72 -16.88 25.34
N MET A 88 -5.46 -15.57 25.26
CA MET A 88 -5.44 -14.88 23.98
C MET A 88 -4.26 -15.37 23.16
N GLN A 89 -4.53 -15.79 21.92
CA GLN A 89 -3.50 -15.98 20.89
C GLN A 89 -3.04 -14.62 20.37
N VAL A 90 -2.48 -13.82 21.28
CA VAL A 90 -1.44 -12.88 20.89
C VAL A 90 -0.28 -13.75 20.41
N SER A 91 0.56 -13.27 19.51
CA SER A 91 1.90 -13.84 19.37
C SER A 91 2.58 -13.83 20.74
N VAL A 92 2.41 -14.91 21.51
CA VAL A 92 2.89 -14.97 22.88
C VAL A 92 4.39 -15.04 22.73
N ARG A 93 5.10 -14.16 23.44
CA ARG A 93 6.51 -14.39 23.71
C ARG A 93 6.62 -15.83 24.22
N ALA A 94 7.24 -16.72 23.44
CA ALA A 94 7.42 -18.10 23.85
C ALA A 94 8.06 -18.08 25.24
N THR A 95 7.54 -18.86 26.18
CA THR A 95 8.31 -19.13 27.40
C THR A 95 9.54 -19.92 27.00
N ASP A 96 10.66 -19.73 27.71
CA ASP A 96 12.00 -20.27 27.38
C ASP A 96 12.04 -21.79 27.05
N GLU A 97 10.97 -22.56 27.28
CA GLU A 97 10.91 -24.00 27.07
C GLU A 97 9.64 -24.54 26.33
N ALA A 98 8.76 -23.69 25.78
CA ALA A 98 7.55 -24.15 25.07
C ALA A 98 7.64 -23.96 23.53
N PRO A 99 7.27 -24.98 22.70
CA PRO A 99 7.04 -24.77 21.27
C PRO A 99 5.89 -23.79 21.07
N SER A 100 6.09 -22.82 20.18
CA SER A 100 5.12 -21.79 19.80
C SER A 100 3.75 -22.37 19.40
N PRO A 101 2.63 -21.78 19.87
CA PRO A 101 1.30 -22.34 19.63
C PRO A 101 0.68 -21.94 18.28
N THR A 102 1.33 -21.15 17.43
CA THR A 102 0.84 -20.91 16.05
C THR A 102 1.98 -21.00 15.04
N ALA A 103 1.69 -21.55 13.87
CA ALA A 103 2.67 -21.71 12.80
C ALA A 103 3.06 -20.37 12.12
N THR A 104 2.60 -19.21 12.62
CA THR A 104 2.34 -17.99 11.84
C THR A 104 3.37 -16.85 11.92
N GLY A 105 4.19 -16.77 12.96
CA GLY A 105 5.24 -15.74 13.02
C GLY A 105 4.71 -14.30 13.02
N ASP A 106 3.68 -14.03 13.85
CA ASP A 106 2.93 -12.79 13.80
C ASP A 106 3.68 -11.59 14.39
N ALA A 107 3.86 -10.54 13.56
CA ALA A 107 3.68 -9.16 14.00
C ALA A 107 2.21 -9.03 14.46
N ARG A 108 1.94 -8.55 15.69
CA ARG A 108 0.69 -8.79 16.45
C ARG A 108 -0.58 -8.87 15.58
N LEU A 109 -0.98 -10.08 15.20
CA LEU A 109 -2.35 -10.37 14.81
C LEU A 109 -3.16 -10.47 16.11
N ALA A 110 -3.84 -9.39 16.48
CA ALA A 110 -4.81 -9.43 17.55
C ALA A 110 -6.04 -10.20 17.01
N ARG A 111 -6.05 -11.53 17.16
CA ARG A 111 -7.19 -12.37 16.83
C ARG A 111 -7.76 -12.99 18.09
N ASP A 112 -9.08 -13.10 18.12
CA ASP A 112 -9.78 -13.86 19.15
C ASP A 112 -10.60 -15.00 18.55
N ASP A 113 -10.61 -15.18 17.23
CA ASP A 113 -11.18 -16.35 16.51
C ASP A 113 -12.52 -16.82 17.10
N THR A 114 -13.46 -15.88 17.26
CA THR A 114 -14.79 -16.06 17.87
C THR A 114 -14.86 -16.32 19.38
N ASP A 115 -13.75 -16.33 20.10
CA ASP A 115 -13.67 -16.37 21.57
C ASP A 115 -13.71 -14.94 22.16
N PHE A 116 -14.89 -14.33 22.19
CA PHE A 116 -15.05 -12.92 22.56
C PHE A 116 -14.88 -12.71 24.06
N ASP A 117 -15.28 -13.67 24.88
CA ASP A 117 -15.13 -13.60 26.33
C ASP A 117 -13.72 -14.02 26.81
N GLY A 118 -12.97 -14.76 25.99
CA GLY A 118 -11.59 -15.17 26.23
C GLY A 118 -11.47 -16.42 27.11
N ASP A 119 -12.49 -17.27 27.15
CA ASP A 119 -12.50 -18.49 27.94
C ASP A 119 -11.72 -19.65 27.30
N GLY A 120 -11.30 -19.49 26.03
CA GLY A 120 -10.57 -20.47 25.24
C GLY A 120 -11.46 -21.34 24.35
N ALA A 121 -12.75 -21.05 24.25
CA ALA A 121 -13.69 -21.71 23.36
C ALA A 121 -14.39 -20.68 22.44
N PRO A 122 -14.70 -21.06 21.18
CA PRO A 122 -15.56 -20.26 20.30
C PRO A 122 -16.93 -20.00 20.93
N ASP A 123 -17.35 -18.73 20.94
CA ASP A 123 -18.69 -18.35 21.39
C ASP A 123 -19.76 -18.85 20.40
N PRO A 124 -20.97 -19.19 20.89
CA PRO A 124 -22.13 -19.38 20.03
C PRO A 124 -22.50 -18.10 19.28
N LEU A 125 -22.63 -18.19 17.96
CA LEU A 125 -22.94 -17.07 17.08
C LEU A 125 -24.16 -17.30 16.18
N LEU A 126 -24.59 -18.56 16.02
CA LEU A 126 -25.71 -18.96 15.20
C LEU A 126 -26.83 -19.50 16.08
N ASP A 127 -28.07 -19.09 15.79
CA ASP A 127 -29.29 -19.64 16.35
C ASP A 127 -29.83 -20.72 15.40
N MET A 128 -29.46 -21.98 15.66
CA MET A 128 -29.79 -23.10 14.78
C MET A 128 -31.23 -23.60 14.96
N ASP A 129 -31.85 -23.40 16.13
CA ASP A 129 -33.20 -23.90 16.44
C ASP A 129 -34.30 -22.83 16.28
N GLY A 130 -33.92 -21.58 16.09
CA GLY A 130 -34.79 -20.44 15.83
C GLY A 130 -35.47 -19.88 17.07
N ASP A 131 -34.95 -20.16 18.27
CA ASP A 131 -35.51 -19.69 19.54
C ASP A 131 -35.10 -18.24 19.91
N GLY A 132 -34.21 -17.64 19.11
CA GLY A 132 -33.66 -16.31 19.29
C GLY A 132 -32.38 -16.27 20.12
N VAL A 133 -31.78 -17.41 20.48
CA VAL A 133 -30.55 -17.52 21.24
C VAL A 133 -29.50 -18.26 20.41
N ALA A 134 -28.32 -17.66 20.25
CA ALA A 134 -27.22 -18.34 19.60
C ALA A 134 -26.78 -19.58 20.41
N ASP A 135 -26.72 -20.73 19.76
CA ASP A 135 -26.46 -22.03 20.37
C ASP A 135 -25.28 -22.79 19.70
N THR A 136 -24.81 -22.29 18.56
CA THR A 136 -23.78 -22.94 17.74
C THR A 136 -22.68 -21.95 17.34
N PRO A 137 -21.39 -22.30 17.45
CA PRO A 137 -20.29 -21.43 17.03
C PRO A 137 -20.19 -21.32 15.51
N LEU A 138 -19.60 -20.23 15.05
CA LEU A 138 -19.32 -20.01 13.63
C LEU A 138 -17.96 -20.66 13.24
N MET A 139 -18.02 -21.77 12.54
CA MET A 139 -16.85 -22.57 12.16
C MET A 139 -16.71 -22.64 10.63
N TYR A 140 -15.49 -22.82 10.14
CA TYR A 140 -15.19 -23.19 8.76
C TYR A 140 -14.30 -24.43 8.70
N ASP A 141 -14.35 -25.10 7.57
CA ASP A 141 -13.55 -26.27 7.26
C ASP A 141 -12.23 -25.81 6.64
N ALA A 142 -11.19 -25.68 7.47
CA ALA A 142 -9.91 -25.13 7.03
C ALA A 142 -9.06 -26.13 6.24
N ASP A 143 -9.26 -27.43 6.45
CA ASP A 143 -8.48 -28.49 5.84
C ASP A 143 -9.20 -29.21 4.68
N GLY A 144 -10.48 -28.89 4.47
CA GLY A 144 -11.31 -29.35 3.36
C GLY A 144 -11.82 -30.78 3.53
N ASP A 145 -11.88 -31.30 4.75
CA ASP A 145 -12.33 -32.68 5.03
C ASP A 145 -13.86 -32.85 5.08
N GLY A 146 -14.60 -31.75 4.98
CA GLY A 146 -16.05 -31.67 5.02
C GLY A 146 -16.62 -31.47 6.42
N ALA A 147 -15.79 -31.31 7.46
CA ALA A 147 -16.19 -31.02 8.82
C ALA A 147 -15.68 -29.63 9.25
N PRO A 148 -16.57 -28.68 9.59
CA PRO A 148 -16.14 -27.41 10.15
C PRO A 148 -15.47 -27.61 11.52
N ASP A 149 -14.16 -27.40 11.58
CA ASP A 149 -13.33 -27.66 12.76
C ASP A 149 -12.53 -26.43 13.22
N THR A 150 -12.52 -25.37 12.40
CA THR A 150 -11.73 -24.17 12.63
C THR A 150 -12.64 -22.97 12.88
N PRO A 151 -12.48 -22.22 13.98
CA PRO A 151 -13.28 -21.03 14.24
C PRO A 151 -12.99 -19.94 13.22
N TRP A 152 -14.02 -19.19 12.82
CA TRP A 152 -13.81 -18.09 11.88
C TRP A 152 -12.84 -17.04 12.43
N PRO A 153 -11.85 -16.59 11.63
CA PRO A 153 -10.89 -15.62 12.11
C PRO A 153 -11.56 -14.28 12.37
N THR A 154 -11.42 -13.75 13.58
CA THR A 154 -11.95 -12.44 13.98
C THR A 154 -10.86 -11.55 14.52
N VAL A 155 -11.04 -10.25 14.30
CA VAL A 155 -10.15 -9.24 14.84
C VAL A 155 -10.51 -8.99 16.31
N ALA A 156 -9.53 -9.15 17.21
CA ALA A 156 -9.69 -8.94 18.63
C ALA A 156 -9.98 -7.47 18.97
N GLN A 157 -10.81 -7.30 20.00
CA GLN A 157 -11.28 -6.01 20.51
C GLN A 157 -10.97 -5.86 22.00
N ASP A 158 -10.59 -4.66 22.44
CA ASP A 158 -10.47 -4.37 23.89
C ASP A 158 -11.82 -4.16 24.54
N ARG A 159 -12.32 -5.22 25.18
CA ARG A 159 -13.52 -5.20 26.02
C ARG A 159 -13.22 -5.15 27.51
N SER A 160 -11.98 -4.79 27.89
CA SER A 160 -11.60 -4.70 29.30
C SER A 160 -12.44 -3.66 30.03
N PHE A 161 -12.60 -3.85 31.34
CA PHE A 161 -13.22 -2.82 32.18
C PHE A 161 -12.50 -1.47 32.04
N GLN A 162 -11.19 -1.47 31.83
CA GLN A 162 -10.42 -0.24 31.63
C GLN A 162 -10.88 0.49 30.34
N ALA A 163 -11.03 -0.22 29.22
CA ALA A 163 -11.54 0.38 27.99
C ALA A 163 -12.98 0.88 28.14
N VAL A 164 -13.87 0.02 28.62
CA VAL A 164 -15.29 0.35 28.82
C VAL A 164 -15.49 1.50 29.82
N SER A 165 -14.71 1.54 30.91
CA SER A 165 -14.81 2.62 31.91
C SER A 165 -14.14 3.92 31.48
N SER A 166 -13.43 3.91 30.36
CA SER A 166 -12.77 5.09 29.77
C SER A 166 -13.47 5.61 28.52
N ILE A 167 -14.73 5.21 28.29
CA ILE A 167 -15.53 5.73 27.18
C ILE A 167 -15.65 7.25 27.31
N GLY A 168 -15.31 7.93 26.24
CA GLY A 168 -15.33 9.36 26.07
C GLY A 168 -15.50 9.76 24.61
N GLU A 169 -15.26 11.03 24.34
CA GLU A 169 -15.29 11.57 22.99
C GLU A 169 -14.03 11.15 22.22
N THR A 170 -14.17 10.91 20.91
CA THR A 170 -13.03 10.61 20.04
C THR A 170 -12.04 11.77 20.00
N ASN A 171 -10.77 11.46 20.20
CA ASN A 171 -9.65 12.41 20.20
C ASN A 171 -8.57 11.99 19.18
N ASP A 172 -7.51 12.78 19.07
CA ASP A 172 -6.43 12.58 18.09
C ASP A 172 -5.72 11.24 18.31
N GLU A 173 -5.43 10.89 19.57
CA GLU A 173 -4.81 9.61 19.94
C GLU A 173 -5.63 8.42 19.43
N THR A 174 -6.97 8.52 19.51
CA THR A 174 -7.87 7.52 18.95
C THR A 174 -7.68 7.36 17.44
N CYS A 175 -7.63 8.45 16.68
CA CYS A 175 -7.41 8.41 15.23
C CYS A 175 -6.00 7.88 14.89
N LEU A 176 -5.02 8.27 15.69
CA LEU A 176 -3.60 7.95 15.52
C LEU A 176 -3.27 6.49 15.82
N ARG A 177 -4.13 5.75 16.55
CA ARG A 177 -4.06 4.27 16.66
C ARG A 177 -3.90 3.58 15.30
N CYS A 178 -4.54 4.12 14.26
CA CYS A 178 -4.48 3.59 12.89
C CYS A 178 -3.89 4.58 11.87
N HIS A 179 -3.87 5.89 12.16
CA HIS A 179 -3.35 6.88 11.21
C HIS A 179 -1.89 7.28 11.49
N GLU A 180 -1.29 6.91 12.63
CA GLU A 180 0.09 7.24 13.02
C GLU A 180 1.11 6.12 12.72
N HIS A 181 0.88 5.28 11.71
CA HIS A 181 1.83 4.21 11.33
C HIS A 181 3.19 4.70 10.78
N ALA A 182 3.55 5.96 11.01
CA ALA A 182 4.51 6.69 10.20
C ALA A 182 5.67 7.31 10.98
N ARG A 183 6.24 6.63 12.00
CA ARG A 183 7.70 6.80 12.19
C ARG A 183 8.44 6.43 10.89
N THR A 184 7.98 5.37 10.22
CA THR A 184 8.58 4.86 8.97
C THR A 184 8.08 5.53 7.69
N GLY A 185 7.04 6.35 7.76
CA GLY A 185 6.54 7.07 6.60
C GLY A 185 5.92 6.21 5.50
N TYR A 186 5.72 4.89 5.66
CA TYR A 186 5.34 4.00 4.55
C TYR A 186 3.99 4.37 3.90
N LYS A 187 2.94 4.64 4.70
CA LYS A 187 1.62 5.07 4.18
C LYS A 187 1.41 6.58 4.20
N ARG A 188 1.41 7.23 5.37
CA ARG A 188 1.36 8.71 5.45
C ARG A 188 2.77 9.28 5.33
N GLY A 189 2.93 10.28 4.47
CA GLY A 189 4.19 10.97 4.23
C GLY A 189 4.45 12.16 5.16
N THR A 190 3.50 12.51 6.04
CA THR A 190 3.53 13.71 6.88
C THR A 190 3.24 13.35 8.34
N LEU A 191 3.99 13.96 9.27
CA LEU A 191 3.85 13.71 10.71
C LEU A 191 2.84 14.68 11.33
N PHE A 192 1.76 14.17 11.93
CA PHE A 192 0.80 14.99 12.69
C PHE A 192 1.24 15.13 14.15
N ARG A 193 2.20 16.02 14.42
CA ARG A 193 2.77 16.23 15.76
C ARG A 193 3.27 17.65 15.95
N GLU A 194 3.49 18.03 17.21
CA GLU A 194 4.19 19.28 17.52
C GLU A 194 5.56 19.32 16.82
N GLY A 195 5.88 20.48 16.25
CA GLY A 195 7.14 20.72 15.54
C GLY A 195 7.05 20.49 14.03
N HIS A 196 6.15 19.63 13.54
CA HIS A 196 6.02 19.27 12.13
C HIS A 196 4.69 19.70 11.50
N ASP A 197 3.64 19.78 12.31
CA ASP A 197 2.31 20.15 11.87
C ASP A 197 1.78 21.36 12.66
N ILE A 198 1.26 22.35 11.94
CA ILE A 198 0.71 23.56 12.56
C ILE A 198 -0.64 23.31 13.24
N HIS A 199 -1.40 22.32 12.77
CA HIS A 199 -2.71 21.98 13.30
C HIS A 199 -2.64 21.07 14.53
N ALA A 200 -1.59 20.26 14.68
CA ALA A 200 -1.46 19.28 15.78
C ALA A 200 -1.43 19.88 17.20
N THR A 201 -1.27 21.19 17.34
CA THR A 201 -1.24 21.89 18.64
C THR A 201 -2.12 23.14 18.66
N SER A 202 -3.03 23.27 17.69
CA SER A 202 -3.83 24.48 17.53
C SER A 202 -5.10 24.41 18.38
N ASP A 203 -5.13 25.14 19.49
CA ASP A 203 -6.32 25.28 20.35
C ASP A 203 -7.58 25.70 19.56
N ALA A 204 -7.41 26.52 18.51
CA ALA A 204 -8.51 26.94 17.66
C ALA A 204 -9.08 25.78 16.83
N VAL A 205 -8.21 24.91 16.30
CA VAL A 205 -8.63 23.72 15.56
C VAL A 205 -9.24 22.69 16.52
N ALA A 206 -8.62 22.44 17.67
CA ALA A 206 -9.20 21.60 18.73
C ALA A 206 -10.61 22.07 19.13
N ALA A 207 -10.79 23.39 19.33
CA ALA A 207 -12.09 23.96 19.67
C ALA A 207 -13.16 23.75 18.58
N LEU A 208 -12.78 23.78 17.29
CA LEU A 208 -13.70 23.45 16.18
C LEU A 208 -14.11 21.98 16.18
N GLY A 209 -13.20 21.08 16.57
CA GLY A 209 -13.49 19.66 16.75
C GLY A 209 -14.22 19.30 18.05
N GLY A 210 -14.55 20.30 18.87
CA GLY A 210 -15.35 20.13 20.08
C GLY A 210 -14.57 20.09 21.38
N GLY A 211 -13.23 20.27 21.39
CA GLY A 211 -12.46 20.34 22.62
C GLY A 211 -11.01 19.87 22.50
N GLU A 212 -10.36 19.75 23.66
CA GLU A 212 -8.95 19.36 23.80
C GLU A 212 -8.65 18.03 23.09
N HIS A 213 -7.55 17.96 22.35
CA HIS A 213 -7.13 16.79 21.56
C HIS A 213 -8.14 16.33 20.50
N ARG A 214 -8.97 17.22 19.93
CA ARG A 214 -9.95 16.85 18.88
C ARG A 214 -9.64 17.51 17.54
N HIS A 215 -8.38 17.61 17.17
CA HIS A 215 -7.98 18.32 15.96
C HIS A 215 -8.41 17.58 14.68
N CYS A 216 -8.35 16.24 14.67
CA CYS A 216 -8.70 15.43 13.51
C CYS A 216 -10.17 15.63 13.08
N VAL A 217 -11.10 15.58 14.03
CA VAL A 217 -12.55 15.71 13.79
C VAL A 217 -13.02 17.15 13.54
N ALA A 218 -12.12 18.14 13.67
CA ALA A 218 -12.38 19.52 13.26
C ALA A 218 -12.51 19.64 11.74
N CYS A 219 -11.71 18.85 11.01
CA CYS A 219 -11.70 18.79 9.55
C CYS A 219 -12.48 17.57 9.06
N HIS A 220 -12.18 16.39 9.61
CA HIS A 220 -12.85 15.14 9.31
C HIS A 220 -14.14 15.03 10.13
N THR A 221 -15.08 15.94 9.88
CA THR A 221 -16.32 16.01 10.66
C THR A 221 -17.06 14.69 10.57
N ALA A 222 -17.57 14.22 11.71
CA ALA A 222 -18.28 12.96 11.81
C ALA A 222 -19.79 13.20 11.96
N SER A 223 -20.60 12.46 11.21
CA SER A 223 -22.05 12.42 11.35
C SER A 223 -22.56 11.00 11.18
N HIS A 224 -23.28 10.47 12.17
CA HIS A 224 -23.81 9.10 12.12
C HIS A 224 -22.72 8.03 11.81
N HIS A 225 -21.53 8.18 12.40
CA HIS A 225 -20.35 7.32 12.17
C HIS A 225 -19.79 7.34 10.73
N LYS A 226 -20.17 8.36 9.94
CA LYS A 226 -19.54 8.67 8.66
C LYS A 226 -18.59 9.84 8.82
N PHE A 227 -17.39 9.71 8.28
CA PHE A 227 -16.35 10.73 8.32
C PHE A 227 -16.15 11.36 6.95
N VAL A 228 -16.02 12.69 6.94
CA VAL A 228 -15.60 13.42 5.73
C VAL A 228 -14.14 13.06 5.43
N ARG A 229 -13.88 12.46 4.28
CA ARG A 229 -12.53 12.09 3.86
C ARG A 229 -11.83 13.22 3.10
N GLY A 230 -12.58 13.90 2.23
CA GLY A 230 -12.04 14.76 1.19
C GLY A 230 -12.00 14.10 -0.18
N ASP A 231 -12.23 14.92 -1.21
CA ASP A 231 -12.18 14.50 -2.62
C ASP A 231 -10.75 14.41 -3.15
N LEU A 232 -9.82 15.17 -2.58
CA LEU A 232 -8.42 15.24 -3.00
C LEU A 232 -7.52 14.30 -2.20
N VAL A 233 -8.02 13.09 -1.88
CA VAL A 233 -7.25 12.03 -1.24
C VAL A 233 -7.27 10.81 -2.15
N GLY A 234 -6.11 10.36 -2.62
CA GLY A 234 -6.05 9.24 -3.56
C GLY A 234 -5.95 7.84 -2.93
N GLY A 235 -6.55 6.88 -3.63
CA GLY A 235 -6.01 5.53 -3.91
C GLY A 235 -6.00 4.43 -2.83
N ASP A 236 -5.45 4.65 -1.64
CA ASP A 236 -5.13 3.54 -0.71
C ASP A 236 -6.34 3.08 0.14
N LEU A 237 -7.54 3.61 -0.09
CA LEU A 237 -8.75 3.26 0.65
C LEU A 237 -9.90 3.03 -0.33
N MET A 238 -10.32 1.77 -0.45
CA MET A 238 -11.41 1.30 -1.33
C MET A 238 -12.80 1.82 -0.91
N ALA A 239 -12.95 2.40 0.29
CA ALA A 239 -14.22 2.92 0.78
C ALA A 239 -14.11 4.40 1.18
N SER A 240 -15.10 5.19 0.77
CA SER A 240 -15.36 6.55 1.22
C SER A 240 -16.75 6.58 1.83
N ASP A 241 -16.91 7.11 3.04
CA ASP A 241 -18.23 7.15 3.71
C ASP A 241 -19.26 8.04 2.98
N TYR A 242 -18.72 9.00 2.21
CA TYR A 242 -19.44 9.91 1.32
C TYR A 242 -18.92 9.77 -0.11
N GLU A 243 -19.81 9.93 -1.07
CA GLU A 243 -19.50 9.87 -2.50
C GLU A 243 -18.44 10.93 -2.87
N VAL A 244 -17.44 10.55 -3.66
CA VAL A 244 -16.41 11.48 -4.13
C VAL A 244 -17.05 12.54 -5.04
N GLY A 245 -16.79 13.81 -4.74
CA GLY A 245 -17.38 14.97 -5.40
C GLY A 245 -18.70 15.44 -4.81
N SER A 246 -19.28 14.73 -3.83
CA SER A 246 -20.46 15.19 -3.08
C SER A 246 -20.13 16.38 -2.20
N ALA A 247 -21.12 17.23 -1.91
CA ALA A 247 -20.93 18.40 -1.04
C ALA A 247 -20.51 17.98 0.38
N GLU A 248 -20.99 16.83 0.85
CA GLU A 248 -20.68 16.24 2.14
C GLU A 248 -19.24 15.76 2.23
N ASN A 249 -18.63 15.32 1.12
CA ASN A 249 -17.24 14.86 1.11
C ASN A 249 -16.21 15.98 0.88
N GLN A 250 -16.65 17.23 0.67
CA GLN A 250 -15.75 18.35 0.39
C GLN A 250 -14.93 18.73 1.61
N LEU A 251 -13.63 18.51 1.53
CA LEU A 251 -12.64 18.97 2.51
C LEU A 251 -11.52 19.71 1.78
N THR A 252 -11.36 21.00 2.09
CA THR A 252 -10.33 21.86 1.52
C THR A 252 -9.80 22.83 2.57
N CYS A 253 -8.61 23.41 2.34
CA CYS A 253 -8.08 24.45 3.21
C CYS A 253 -9.00 25.67 3.29
N GLU A 254 -9.75 25.96 2.22
CA GLU A 254 -10.66 27.10 2.13
C GLU A 254 -11.90 26.98 3.02
N SER A 255 -12.19 25.78 3.55
CA SER A 255 -13.26 25.59 4.53
C SER A 255 -13.03 26.39 5.82
N CYS A 256 -11.76 26.67 6.16
CA CYS A 256 -11.37 27.45 7.35
C CYS A 256 -10.51 28.67 7.03
N HIS A 257 -9.76 28.65 5.91
CA HIS A 257 -8.86 29.73 5.51
C HIS A 257 -9.44 30.51 4.34
N ASP A 258 -9.82 31.78 4.56
CA ASP A 258 -10.23 32.66 3.47
C ASP A 258 -9.01 32.98 2.57
N ALA A 259 -8.93 32.34 1.40
CA ALA A 259 -7.86 32.53 0.43
C ALA A 259 -7.69 34.00 0.03
N SER A 260 -8.78 34.80 0.01
CA SER A 260 -8.74 36.22 -0.32
C SER A 260 -8.13 37.09 0.79
N ALA A 261 -8.13 36.58 2.02
CA ALA A 261 -7.53 37.23 3.18
C ALA A 261 -6.07 36.80 3.43
N LEU A 262 -5.58 35.78 2.73
CA LEU A 262 -4.22 35.29 2.90
C LEU A 262 -3.19 36.30 2.32
N PRO A 263 -2.15 36.66 3.09
CA PRO A 263 -1.15 37.64 2.65
C PRO A 263 -0.20 37.04 1.59
N GLY A 264 0.39 37.92 0.79
CA GLY A 264 1.47 37.57 -0.15
C GLY A 264 1.01 37.37 -1.59
N ILE A 265 1.96 37.50 -2.53
CA ILE A 265 1.70 37.33 -3.96
C ILE A 265 1.39 35.88 -4.36
N TYR A 266 1.68 34.93 -3.47
CA TYR A 266 1.59 33.49 -3.70
C TYR A 266 0.16 32.95 -3.51
N HIS A 267 -0.65 33.57 -2.66
CA HIS A 267 -2.06 33.22 -2.47
C HIS A 267 -3.01 33.96 -3.44
N LYS A 268 -2.46 34.53 -4.52
CA LYS A 268 -3.28 35.16 -5.56
C LYS A 268 -3.92 34.11 -6.46
N THR A 269 -5.06 34.47 -7.06
CA THR A 269 -5.87 33.59 -7.93
C THR A 269 -5.04 32.89 -8.99
N PHE A 270 -4.07 33.57 -9.61
CA PHE A 270 -3.24 32.94 -10.65
C PHE A 270 -2.42 31.72 -10.17
N HIS A 271 -2.17 31.56 -8.86
CA HIS A 271 -1.66 30.32 -8.28
C HIS A 271 -2.79 29.44 -7.75
N THR A 272 -3.69 29.97 -6.91
CA THR A 272 -4.70 29.15 -6.22
C THR A 272 -5.74 28.53 -7.17
N ASP A 273 -5.86 29.05 -8.40
CA ASP A 273 -6.69 28.49 -9.47
C ASP A 273 -6.08 27.20 -10.05
N VAL A 274 -4.75 27.00 -9.93
CA VAL A 274 -4.02 25.89 -10.59
C VAL A 274 -3.12 25.08 -9.64
N ILE A 275 -2.82 25.57 -8.44
CA ILE A 275 -1.98 24.93 -7.43
C ILE A 275 -2.82 24.64 -6.19
N ALA A 276 -2.78 23.39 -5.71
CA ALA A 276 -3.36 23.00 -4.44
C ALA A 276 -2.58 23.62 -3.27
N CYS A 277 -3.25 24.04 -2.19
CA CYS A 277 -2.60 24.69 -1.06
C CYS A 277 -1.46 23.84 -0.47
N GLU A 278 -1.69 22.53 -0.43
CA GLU A 278 -0.78 21.48 0.01
C GLU A 278 0.55 21.52 -0.72
N THR A 279 0.58 21.87 -2.01
CA THR A 279 1.83 21.96 -2.79
C THR A 279 2.81 22.97 -2.19
N CYS A 280 2.29 24.08 -1.64
CA CYS A 280 3.13 25.11 -1.02
C CYS A 280 3.32 24.88 0.48
N HIS A 281 2.30 24.35 1.15
CA HIS A 281 2.26 24.20 2.61
C HIS A 281 2.74 22.83 3.09
N ILE A 282 3.09 21.91 2.18
CA ILE A 282 3.66 20.58 2.47
C ILE A 282 4.82 20.29 1.50
N PRO A 283 5.97 20.96 1.69
CA PRO A 283 7.11 20.88 0.78
C PRO A 283 7.88 19.56 0.85
N TYR A 284 7.68 18.78 1.92
CA TYR A 284 8.43 17.56 2.20
C TYR A 284 7.53 16.43 2.68
N ALA A 285 7.97 15.20 2.43
CA ALA A 285 7.41 13.96 2.95
C ALA A 285 8.50 13.05 3.54
N THR A 286 8.15 12.09 4.38
CA THR A 286 9.04 11.01 4.86
C THR A 286 9.40 10.00 3.77
N GLY A 287 10.50 9.27 3.96
CA GLY A 287 11.21 8.61 2.85
C GLY A 287 11.43 7.13 2.90
N THR A 288 10.53 6.31 3.46
CA THR A 288 10.35 4.98 2.85
C THR A 288 9.59 5.17 1.54
N THR A 289 10.27 4.90 0.42
CA THR A 289 9.72 5.13 -0.93
C THR A 289 9.25 3.85 -1.61
N TYR A 290 9.81 2.69 -1.28
CA TYR A 290 9.27 1.41 -1.76
C TYR A 290 9.75 0.18 -0.99
N SER A 291 8.96 -0.89 -1.05
CA SER A 291 9.31 -2.23 -0.56
C SER A 291 9.38 -3.22 -1.72
N LEU A 292 10.37 -4.12 -1.78
CA LEU A 292 10.46 -5.22 -2.74
C LEU A 292 10.16 -6.55 -2.06
N TYR A 293 9.24 -7.34 -2.60
CA TYR A 293 8.96 -8.72 -2.15
C TYR A 293 9.43 -9.71 -3.22
N GLY A 294 10.26 -10.68 -2.87
CA GLY A 294 10.68 -11.70 -3.83
C GLY A 294 11.00 -13.05 -3.20
N HIS A 295 11.31 -14.02 -4.05
CA HIS A 295 11.83 -15.30 -3.59
C HIS A 295 13.17 -15.06 -2.89
N GLY A 296 13.23 -15.36 -1.59
CA GLY A 296 14.39 -15.14 -0.75
C GLY A 296 14.28 -13.99 0.26
N GLY A 297 13.54 -12.91 -0.01
CA GLY A 297 13.66 -11.68 0.79
C GLY A 297 12.57 -10.62 0.60
N GLN A 298 12.36 -9.80 1.64
CA GLN A 298 11.75 -8.47 1.52
C GLN A 298 12.81 -7.39 1.79
N LEU A 299 12.83 -6.33 0.99
CA LEU A 299 13.73 -5.19 1.16
C LEU A 299 12.94 -3.88 1.15
N ASN A 300 13.34 -2.89 1.94
CA ASN A 300 12.76 -1.54 1.97
C ASN A 300 13.83 -0.51 1.60
N PHE A 301 13.40 0.49 0.84
CA PHE A 301 14.28 1.51 0.28
C PHE A 301 13.71 2.91 0.50
N GLY A 302 14.63 3.83 0.77
CA GLY A 302 14.36 5.25 0.78
C GLY A 302 14.99 5.96 -0.40
N ARG A 303 14.99 7.29 -0.34
CA ARG A 303 15.70 8.14 -1.30
C ARG A 303 16.54 9.19 -0.63
N ASN A 304 17.69 9.46 -1.22
CA ASN A 304 18.49 10.63 -0.86
C ASN A 304 17.97 11.92 -1.52
N GLU A 305 18.56 13.06 -1.18
CA GLU A 305 18.21 14.38 -1.73
C GLU A 305 18.30 14.47 -3.26
N GLN A 306 19.11 13.60 -3.89
CA GLN A 306 19.26 13.50 -5.35
C GLN A 306 18.16 12.64 -6.01
N GLY A 307 17.26 12.04 -5.22
CA GLY A 307 16.18 11.18 -5.71
C GLY A 307 16.63 9.77 -6.10
N MET A 308 17.83 9.35 -5.68
CA MET A 308 18.34 7.99 -5.93
C MET A 308 17.90 7.05 -4.81
N ASP A 309 17.60 5.80 -5.20
CA ASP A 309 17.14 4.77 -4.28
C ASP A 309 18.29 4.34 -3.34
N THR A 310 18.14 4.59 -2.05
CA THR A 310 19.10 4.20 -1.01
C THR A 310 18.48 3.08 -0.16
N LYS A 311 19.29 2.13 0.30
CA LYS A 311 18.77 1.11 1.20
C LYS A 311 18.35 1.81 2.49
N LEU A 312 17.10 1.61 2.89
CA LEU A 312 16.66 2.06 4.20
C LEU A 312 17.31 1.16 5.24
N ILE A 313 18.28 1.69 5.96
CA ILE A 313 18.85 1.04 7.13
C ILE A 313 18.50 1.90 8.30
N THR A 314 17.68 1.35 9.17
CA THR A 314 17.80 1.57 10.60
C THR A 314 17.28 0.29 11.25
N ALA A 315 18.05 -0.24 12.20
CA ALA A 315 17.51 -1.24 13.12
C ALA A 315 16.54 -0.58 14.13
N ASP A 316 16.53 0.75 14.20
CA ASP A 316 15.88 1.56 15.24
C ASP A 316 14.53 2.20 14.87
N HIS A 317 14.16 2.25 13.58
CA HIS A 317 12.78 2.60 13.20
C HIS A 317 11.69 1.73 13.87
N TYR A 318 12.10 0.63 14.50
CA TYR A 318 11.27 -0.39 15.14
C TYR A 318 11.48 -0.50 16.66
N MET A 319 12.43 0.24 17.24
CA MET A 319 12.81 0.10 18.64
C MET A 319 12.78 1.49 19.27
N THR A 320 11.77 1.80 20.07
CA THR A 320 11.68 3.15 20.63
C THR A 320 11.27 3.04 22.07
N ASP A 321 12.04 3.63 22.97
CA ASP A 321 11.58 3.89 24.33
C ASP A 321 10.66 5.13 24.41
N LEU A 322 10.12 5.55 23.25
CA LEU A 322 9.27 6.71 23.00
C LEU A 322 9.95 8.08 23.16
N ALA A 323 11.28 8.19 23.03
CA ALA A 323 11.92 9.50 23.02
C ALA A 323 11.60 10.31 21.73
N ASP A 324 11.41 11.62 21.88
CA ASP A 324 11.17 12.57 20.77
C ASP A 324 12.36 12.72 19.81
N GLU A 325 13.58 12.41 20.27
CA GLU A 325 14.84 12.59 19.54
C GLU A 325 14.99 11.62 18.35
N ASP A 326 14.46 10.39 18.47
CA ASP A 326 14.53 9.37 17.42
C ASP A 326 13.65 9.76 16.22
N VAL A 327 12.44 10.26 16.46
CA VAL A 327 11.49 10.59 15.38
C VAL A 327 11.98 11.77 14.54
N GLU A 328 12.60 12.77 15.18
CA GLU A 328 13.20 13.89 14.45
C GLU A 328 14.36 13.40 13.58
N THR A 329 15.17 12.48 14.10
CA THR A 329 16.29 11.87 13.38
C THR A 329 15.81 11.12 12.14
N ASP A 330 14.77 10.29 12.28
CA ASP A 330 14.14 9.57 11.17
C ASP A 330 13.57 10.52 10.11
N TRP A 331 12.85 11.55 10.54
CA TRP A 331 12.30 12.56 9.64
C TRP A 331 13.41 13.24 8.82
N GLN A 332 14.49 13.67 9.46
CA GLN A 332 15.60 14.34 8.76
C GLN A 332 16.35 13.41 7.81
N ALA A 333 16.55 12.14 8.18
CA ALA A 333 17.24 11.16 7.36
C ALA A 333 16.47 10.83 6.07
N PHE A 334 15.13 10.90 6.11
CA PHE A 334 14.27 10.42 5.03
C PHE A 334 13.36 11.49 4.44
N ARG A 335 13.49 12.77 4.80
CA ARG A 335 12.72 13.83 4.16
C ARG A 335 13.02 13.92 2.65
N LEU A 336 11.98 13.97 1.83
CA LEU A 336 12.06 14.08 0.37
C LEU A 336 11.05 15.08 -0.17
N ARG A 337 11.33 15.64 -1.35
CA ARG A 337 10.35 16.49 -2.05
C ARG A 337 9.29 15.64 -2.77
N PRO A 338 8.04 16.08 -2.82
CA PRO A 338 6.98 15.35 -3.50
C PRO A 338 7.14 15.35 -5.02
N THR A 339 6.56 14.34 -5.65
CA THR A 339 6.21 14.37 -7.07
C THR A 339 5.00 15.30 -7.24
N LEU A 340 5.07 16.25 -8.16
CA LEU A 340 3.94 17.13 -8.47
C LEU A 340 3.17 16.60 -9.66
N MET A 341 1.86 16.42 -9.52
CA MET A 341 0.98 15.99 -10.60
C MET A 341 -0.31 16.81 -10.65
N TRP A 342 -0.93 16.87 -11.82
CA TRP A 342 -2.31 17.32 -11.96
C TRP A 342 -3.24 16.31 -11.31
N PHE A 343 -4.19 16.76 -10.50
CA PHE A 343 -5.13 15.89 -9.79
C PHE A 343 -6.49 16.54 -9.60
N ASP A 344 -7.56 15.78 -9.88
CA ASP A 344 -8.96 16.18 -9.77
C ASP A 344 -9.74 15.29 -8.78
N GLY A 345 -9.04 14.50 -7.96
CA GLY A 345 -9.64 13.54 -7.03
C GLY A 345 -9.77 12.11 -7.58
N ARG A 346 -9.60 11.91 -8.89
CA ARG A 346 -9.73 10.58 -9.52
C ARG A 346 -8.39 9.90 -9.72
N VAL A 347 -8.33 8.62 -9.41
CA VAL A 347 -7.16 7.76 -9.61
C VAL A 347 -7.54 6.48 -10.36
N SER A 348 -6.55 5.87 -11.02
CA SER A 348 -6.68 4.52 -11.59
C SER A 348 -6.67 3.43 -10.52
N PHE A 349 -6.95 2.18 -10.90
CA PHE A 349 -6.81 1.01 -10.02
C PHE A 349 -5.36 0.79 -9.52
N LEU A 350 -4.37 1.38 -10.21
CA LEU A 350 -2.96 1.42 -9.78
C LEU A 350 -2.66 2.63 -8.89
N ALA A 351 -3.69 3.33 -8.42
CA ALA A 351 -3.59 4.54 -7.63
C ALA A 351 -2.70 5.60 -8.32
N GLN A 352 -2.98 5.91 -9.58
CA GLN A 352 -2.29 6.98 -10.31
C GLN A 352 -3.29 8.02 -10.83
N SER A 353 -2.92 9.30 -10.78
CA SER A 353 -3.80 10.38 -11.25
C SER A 353 -4.18 10.21 -12.72
N LEU A 354 -5.45 10.37 -13.04
CA LEU A 354 -5.96 10.36 -14.41
C LEU A 354 -5.98 11.77 -15.05
N SER A 355 -5.46 12.78 -14.33
CA SER A 355 -5.49 14.18 -14.74
C SER A 355 -4.19 14.65 -15.37
N VAL A 356 -4.29 15.60 -16.31
CA VAL A 356 -3.17 16.19 -17.05
C VAL A 356 -3.34 17.71 -17.15
N ARG A 357 -2.35 18.42 -17.70
CA ARG A 357 -2.43 19.88 -17.90
C ARG A 357 -3.66 20.24 -18.72
N GLY A 358 -4.54 21.05 -18.14
CA GLY A 358 -5.78 21.49 -18.77
C GLY A 358 -7.02 20.64 -18.46
N THR A 359 -6.89 19.55 -17.70
CA THR A 359 -8.05 18.84 -17.17
C THR A 359 -8.91 19.79 -16.30
N PRO A 360 -10.21 19.94 -16.58
CA PRO A 360 -11.08 20.82 -15.80
C PRO A 360 -11.09 20.43 -14.31
N GLY A 361 -10.90 21.42 -13.44
CA GLY A 361 -10.91 21.21 -11.97
C GLY A 361 -9.64 20.58 -11.40
N ALA A 362 -8.70 20.11 -12.23
CA ALA A 362 -7.44 19.58 -11.74
C ALA A 362 -6.51 20.69 -11.22
N LYS A 363 -5.85 20.44 -10.10
CA LYS A 363 -4.79 21.30 -9.55
C LYS A 363 -3.46 20.55 -9.48
N ILE A 364 -2.35 21.29 -9.44
CA ILE A 364 -1.03 20.76 -9.13
C ILE A 364 -1.00 20.40 -7.66
N THR A 365 -0.85 19.11 -7.37
CA THR A 365 -0.97 18.50 -6.03
C THR A 365 0.29 17.69 -5.70
N PRO A 366 0.77 17.69 -4.44
CA PRO A 366 1.96 16.94 -4.05
C PRO A 366 1.61 15.49 -3.72
N PHE A 367 2.36 14.58 -4.31
CA PHE A 367 2.27 13.15 -4.08
C PHE A 367 3.54 12.61 -3.45
N LYS A 368 3.35 11.69 -2.50
CA LYS A 368 4.45 10.87 -2.05
C LYS A 368 4.84 9.91 -3.18
N PRO A 369 6.11 9.89 -3.63
CA PRO A 369 6.55 8.88 -4.59
C PRO A 369 6.55 7.51 -3.90
N MET A 370 5.72 6.59 -4.38
CA MET A 370 5.69 5.21 -3.89
C MET A 370 5.76 4.21 -5.03
N ALA A 371 6.77 3.34 -5.01
CA ALA A 371 6.77 2.11 -5.79
C ALA A 371 6.55 0.94 -4.83
N ASN A 372 6.10 -0.22 -5.28
CA ASN A 372 6.31 -1.45 -4.54
C ASN A 372 6.71 -2.56 -5.52
N GLY A 373 7.69 -3.38 -5.14
CA GLY A 373 7.95 -4.65 -5.76
C GLY A 373 6.79 -5.58 -5.45
N MET A 374 5.86 -5.70 -6.38
CA MET A 374 4.71 -6.59 -6.28
C MET A 374 5.03 -7.91 -6.98
N VAL A 375 4.37 -8.98 -6.54
CA VAL A 375 4.56 -10.33 -7.08
C VAL A 375 3.43 -10.64 -8.06
N PHE A 376 3.82 -11.09 -9.25
CA PHE A 376 2.90 -11.39 -10.35
C PHE A 376 3.06 -12.80 -10.87
N ASP A 377 2.01 -13.27 -11.54
CA ASP A 377 2.05 -14.48 -12.36
C ASP A 377 2.88 -14.25 -13.63
N ALA A 378 4.08 -14.82 -13.67
CA ALA A 378 4.99 -14.68 -14.81
C ALA A 378 4.49 -15.41 -16.07
N ARG A 379 3.55 -16.37 -15.93
CA ARG A 379 2.94 -17.08 -17.08
C ARG A 379 2.18 -16.12 -17.99
N PHE A 380 1.81 -14.93 -17.51
CA PHE A 380 1.30 -13.84 -18.36
C PHE A 380 2.21 -13.60 -19.57
N PHE A 381 3.53 -13.71 -19.40
CA PHE A 381 4.50 -13.50 -20.45
C PHE A 381 4.62 -14.64 -21.46
N ASP A 382 4.03 -15.81 -21.19
CA ASP A 382 3.93 -16.90 -22.16
C ASP A 382 2.93 -16.58 -23.29
N GLY A 383 2.09 -15.55 -23.09
CA GLY A 383 1.12 -15.10 -24.08
C GLY A 383 0.01 -16.12 -24.36
N VAL A 384 -0.29 -16.99 -23.40
CA VAL A 384 -1.39 -17.96 -23.51
C VAL A 384 -2.71 -17.20 -23.49
N MET A 385 -3.51 -17.37 -24.54
CA MET A 385 -4.78 -16.69 -24.71
C MET A 385 -5.96 -17.63 -24.46
N THR A 386 -7.06 -17.09 -23.94
CA THR A 386 -8.34 -17.79 -23.76
C THR A 386 -9.51 -16.90 -24.21
N SER A 387 -10.66 -17.50 -24.55
CA SER A 387 -11.83 -16.76 -25.03
C SER A 387 -12.61 -16.11 -23.88
N ASN A 388 -13.11 -14.89 -24.10
CA ASN A 388 -14.09 -14.24 -23.21
C ASN A 388 -15.54 -14.63 -23.60
N ALA A 389 -16.56 -14.03 -22.98
CA ALA A 389 -17.96 -14.26 -23.35
C ALA A 389 -18.45 -13.33 -24.49
N ALA A 390 -17.63 -12.37 -24.92
CA ALA A 390 -18.03 -11.39 -25.93
C ALA A 390 -18.21 -12.06 -27.29
N MET A 391 -19.34 -11.76 -27.95
CA MET A 391 -19.68 -12.28 -29.28
C MET A 391 -19.49 -13.80 -29.40
N ASP A 392 -20.05 -14.56 -28.47
CA ASP A 392 -19.96 -16.03 -28.42
C ASP A 392 -18.51 -16.56 -28.40
N GLY A 393 -17.60 -15.83 -27.73
CA GLY A 393 -16.20 -16.22 -27.57
C GLY A 393 -15.29 -15.83 -28.73
N ALA A 394 -15.70 -14.88 -29.56
CA ALA A 394 -14.91 -14.38 -30.69
C ALA A 394 -13.68 -13.56 -30.27
N TYR A 395 -13.66 -13.02 -29.05
CA TYR A 395 -12.52 -12.26 -28.51
C TYR A 395 -11.72 -13.08 -27.52
N GLN A 396 -10.42 -12.82 -27.48
CA GLN A 396 -9.48 -13.49 -26.60
C GLN A 396 -8.79 -12.49 -25.66
N TYR A 397 -8.42 -12.97 -24.48
CA TYR A 397 -7.62 -12.25 -23.49
C TYR A 397 -6.55 -13.18 -22.91
N ASN A 398 -5.55 -12.60 -22.22
CA ASN A 398 -4.47 -13.38 -21.63
C ASN A 398 -4.98 -14.22 -20.45
N ALA A 399 -4.70 -15.52 -20.48
CA ALA A 399 -5.19 -16.51 -19.51
C ALA A 399 -4.63 -16.31 -18.10
N TYR A 400 -3.61 -15.48 -17.92
CA TYR A 400 -2.96 -15.19 -16.64
C TYR A 400 -3.00 -13.69 -16.28
N SER A 401 -3.98 -12.98 -16.81
CA SER A 401 -4.25 -11.57 -16.50
C SER A 401 -5.09 -11.40 -15.23
N MET A 402 -5.09 -10.21 -14.63
CA MET A 402 -6.01 -9.87 -13.55
C MET A 402 -7.48 -10.07 -13.96
N TYR A 403 -7.81 -9.81 -15.22
CA TYR A 403 -9.16 -10.04 -15.75
C TYR A 403 -9.58 -11.51 -15.63
N ARG A 404 -8.66 -12.48 -15.81
CA ARG A 404 -8.99 -13.91 -15.58
C ARG A 404 -9.47 -14.17 -14.17
N PHE A 405 -8.86 -13.52 -13.18
CA PHE A 405 -9.26 -13.67 -11.79
C PHE A 405 -10.65 -13.08 -11.56
N GLN A 406 -10.96 -11.90 -12.12
CA GLN A 406 -12.25 -11.25 -11.88
C GLN A 406 -13.40 -11.84 -12.71
N ALA A 407 -13.16 -12.13 -13.99
CA ALA A 407 -14.21 -12.51 -14.94
C ALA A 407 -14.30 -14.03 -15.19
N GLY A 408 -13.32 -14.81 -14.74
CA GLY A 408 -13.23 -16.24 -15.08
C GLY A 408 -14.18 -17.13 -14.29
N GLY A 409 -14.83 -18.09 -14.96
CA GLY A 409 -15.70 -19.06 -14.29
C GLY A 409 -16.83 -18.38 -13.51
N SER A 410 -17.08 -18.82 -12.28
CA SER A 410 -18.07 -18.24 -11.37
C SER A 410 -17.56 -16.99 -10.64
N ASN A 411 -16.28 -16.59 -10.81
CA ASN A 411 -15.71 -15.46 -10.07
C ASN A 411 -16.49 -14.16 -10.31
N ALA A 412 -16.95 -13.91 -11.54
CA ALA A 412 -17.72 -12.69 -11.84
C ALA A 412 -19.07 -12.66 -11.09
N ASP A 413 -19.73 -13.82 -10.94
CA ASP A 413 -21.00 -13.90 -10.19
C ASP A 413 -20.75 -13.61 -8.72
N ILE A 414 -19.65 -14.14 -8.17
CA ILE A 414 -19.29 -13.97 -6.78
C ILE A 414 -18.88 -12.53 -6.50
N PHE A 415 -18.03 -11.94 -7.34
CA PHE A 415 -17.62 -10.55 -7.17
C PHE A 415 -18.77 -9.56 -7.34
N ALA A 416 -19.70 -9.82 -8.25
CA ALA A 416 -20.93 -9.04 -8.31
C ALA A 416 -21.80 -9.21 -7.05
N ALA A 417 -21.91 -10.43 -6.52
CA ALA A 417 -22.66 -10.69 -5.28
C ALA A 417 -22.02 -10.05 -4.03
N LEU A 418 -20.70 -9.84 -4.05
CA LEU A 418 -19.94 -9.14 -3.01
C LEU A 418 -19.82 -7.62 -3.24
N ASP A 419 -20.50 -7.08 -4.25
CA ASP A 419 -20.46 -5.66 -4.61
C ASP A 419 -19.04 -5.16 -4.97
N PHE A 420 -18.20 -6.05 -5.52
CA PHE A 420 -16.85 -5.74 -6.04
C PHE A 420 -16.85 -5.38 -7.51
N LEU A 421 -17.99 -5.45 -8.19
CA LEU A 421 -18.17 -5.08 -9.59
C LEU A 421 -19.41 -4.21 -9.72
N ASP A 422 -19.24 -3.00 -10.25
CA ASP A 422 -20.34 -2.15 -10.72
C ASP A 422 -20.93 -2.63 -12.08
N LEU A 423 -20.44 -3.77 -12.59
CA LEU A 423 -20.92 -4.45 -13.80
C LEU A 423 -21.66 -5.73 -13.42
N THR A 424 -22.69 -6.09 -14.19
CA THR A 424 -23.27 -7.43 -14.07
C THR A 424 -22.23 -8.50 -14.44
N PRO A 425 -22.35 -9.74 -13.95
CA PRO A 425 -21.41 -10.81 -14.28
C PRO A 425 -21.23 -11.04 -15.79
N ASP A 426 -22.31 -10.95 -16.56
CA ASP A 426 -22.29 -11.10 -18.02
C ASP A 426 -21.60 -9.92 -18.72
N GLU A 427 -21.80 -8.70 -18.23
CA GLU A 427 -21.09 -7.51 -18.71
C GLU A 427 -19.59 -7.65 -18.42
N ALA A 428 -19.22 -8.01 -17.19
CA ALA A 428 -17.84 -8.22 -16.78
C ALA A 428 -17.14 -9.25 -17.68
N ARG A 429 -17.79 -10.39 -17.99
CA ARG A 429 -17.26 -11.45 -18.86
C ARG A 429 -17.18 -11.08 -20.34
N SER A 430 -17.95 -10.08 -20.77
CA SER A 430 -18.01 -9.64 -22.17
C SER A 430 -17.16 -8.41 -22.47
N VAL A 431 -16.39 -7.91 -21.51
CA VAL A 431 -15.42 -6.83 -21.75
C VAL A 431 -14.34 -7.29 -22.72
N THR A 432 -13.93 -6.39 -23.60
CA THR A 432 -12.88 -6.54 -24.60
C THR A 432 -11.90 -5.37 -24.52
N LEU A 433 -10.77 -5.47 -25.21
CA LEU A 433 -9.84 -4.33 -25.33
C LEU A 433 -10.45 -3.13 -26.08
N ASN A 434 -11.55 -3.28 -26.83
CA ASN A 434 -12.24 -2.13 -27.42
C ASN A 434 -12.92 -1.25 -26.36
N ASP A 435 -13.20 -1.80 -25.17
CA ASP A 435 -13.82 -1.06 -24.08
C ASP A 435 -12.87 -0.02 -23.44
N PHE A 436 -11.59 0.05 -23.85
CA PHE A 436 -10.77 1.24 -23.59
C PHE A 436 -11.39 2.53 -24.10
N PHE A 437 -12.22 2.44 -25.14
CA PHE A 437 -12.93 3.58 -25.74
C PHE A 437 -14.38 3.70 -25.27
N SER A 438 -14.80 2.89 -24.29
CA SER A 438 -16.11 3.00 -23.65
C SER A 438 -16.22 4.32 -22.89
N ASP A 439 -17.42 4.90 -22.79
CA ASP A 439 -17.69 6.02 -21.88
C ASP A 439 -17.91 5.56 -20.43
N ASN A 440 -18.01 4.24 -20.20
CA ASN A 440 -18.17 3.64 -18.88
C ASN A 440 -16.77 3.31 -18.27
N PRO A 441 -16.38 3.92 -17.13
CA PRO A 441 -15.07 3.71 -16.50
C PRO A 441 -14.86 2.30 -15.95
N ASP A 442 -15.90 1.59 -15.53
CA ASP A 442 -15.81 0.22 -15.02
C ASP A 442 -15.43 -0.75 -16.14
N ARG A 443 -15.99 -0.54 -17.34
CA ARG A 443 -15.58 -1.30 -18.54
C ARG A 443 -14.15 -0.95 -18.98
N GLN A 444 -13.73 0.31 -18.87
CA GLN A 444 -12.34 0.71 -19.12
C GLN A 444 -11.37 0.04 -18.14
N ALA A 445 -11.73 -0.03 -16.85
CA ALA A 445 -10.93 -0.69 -15.82
C ALA A 445 -10.79 -2.19 -16.10
N MET A 446 -11.90 -2.87 -16.42
CA MET A 446 -11.88 -4.29 -16.79
C MET A 446 -11.09 -4.56 -18.08
N ALA A 447 -11.12 -3.66 -19.05
CA ALA A 447 -10.28 -3.75 -20.26
C ALA A 447 -8.79 -3.62 -19.92
N LEU A 448 -8.44 -2.71 -18.99
CA LEU A 448 -7.07 -2.54 -18.51
C LEU A 448 -6.55 -3.79 -17.79
N MET A 449 -7.41 -4.46 -17.03
CA MET A 449 -7.08 -5.71 -16.35
C MET A 449 -6.80 -6.88 -17.28
N GLN A 450 -7.24 -6.86 -18.55
CA GLN A 450 -6.92 -7.91 -19.53
C GLN A 450 -5.46 -7.92 -19.96
N ILE A 451 -4.79 -6.78 -19.83
CA ILE A 451 -3.41 -6.56 -20.28
C ILE A 451 -2.46 -6.35 -19.11
N PHE A 452 -2.91 -6.64 -17.89
CA PHE A 452 -2.09 -6.56 -16.69
C PHE A 452 -1.95 -7.96 -16.08
N PRO A 453 -0.72 -8.40 -15.75
CA PRO A 453 -0.49 -9.72 -15.17
C PRO A 453 -1.22 -9.85 -13.83
N ASN A 454 -1.69 -11.06 -13.51
CA ASN A 454 -2.40 -11.27 -12.25
C ASN A 454 -1.51 -10.98 -11.05
N MET A 455 -1.97 -10.12 -10.14
CA MET A 455 -1.32 -9.87 -8.86
C MET A 455 -1.54 -11.07 -7.94
N LEU A 456 -0.49 -11.52 -7.27
CA LEU A 456 -0.55 -12.70 -6.42
C LEU A 456 -0.61 -12.32 -4.95
N LEU A 457 -1.65 -12.80 -4.29
CA LEU A 457 -1.73 -12.80 -2.84
C LEU A 457 -0.78 -13.86 -2.28
N PHE A 458 0.11 -13.47 -1.38
CA PHE A 458 0.96 -14.40 -0.64
C PHE A 458 0.54 -14.48 0.83
N GLU A 459 0.58 -15.69 1.35
CA GLU A 459 0.27 -15.96 2.74
C GLU A 459 1.50 -15.66 3.60
N LYS A 460 1.42 -14.61 4.42
CA LYS A 460 2.57 -14.06 5.17
C LYS A 460 3.21 -15.07 6.12
N THR A 461 2.43 -15.94 6.76
CA THR A 461 2.93 -17.01 7.65
C THR A 461 3.89 -17.92 6.91
N THR A 462 3.43 -18.45 5.77
CA THR A 462 4.17 -19.36 4.92
C THR A 462 5.40 -18.66 4.35
N TYR A 463 5.28 -17.35 4.09
CA TYR A 463 6.41 -16.53 3.68
C TYR A 463 7.43 -16.31 4.81
N GLY A 464 6.99 -16.24 6.06
CA GLY A 464 7.84 -16.21 7.25
C GLY A 464 8.57 -14.89 7.52
N TYR A 465 8.18 -13.80 6.85
CA TYR A 465 8.85 -12.50 6.95
C TYR A 465 7.91 -11.31 6.75
N VAL A 466 7.92 -10.38 7.71
CA VAL A 466 7.16 -9.12 7.64
C VAL A 466 8.03 -7.99 8.18
N ARG A 467 8.30 -6.96 7.36
CA ARG A 467 8.91 -5.68 7.80
C ARG A 467 10.22 -5.85 8.59
N TYR A 468 11.12 -6.69 8.09
CA TYR A 468 12.41 -7.06 8.70
C TYR A 468 12.38 -8.03 9.88
N ILE A 469 11.20 -8.52 10.26
CA ILE A 469 11.04 -9.46 11.37
C ILE A 469 10.70 -10.84 10.80
N VAL A 470 11.47 -11.84 11.20
CA VAL A 470 11.20 -13.26 10.97
C VAL A 470 10.44 -13.84 12.15
N GLY A 471 9.62 -14.87 11.93
CA GLY A 471 9.01 -15.58 13.04
C GLY A 471 10.06 -16.03 14.07
N ALA A 472 9.79 -15.88 15.36
CA ALA A 472 10.77 -16.14 16.44
C ALA A 472 11.33 -17.58 16.45
N ASN A 473 10.62 -18.54 15.85
CA ASN A 473 11.06 -19.95 15.75
C ASN A 473 11.79 -20.28 14.45
N GLN A 474 12.06 -19.28 13.60
CA GLN A 474 12.77 -19.52 12.36
C GLN A 474 14.25 -19.83 12.64
N PRO A 475 14.88 -20.76 11.91
CA PRO A 475 16.28 -21.16 12.15
C PRO A 475 17.30 -20.01 12.07
N TRP A 476 16.94 -18.91 11.40
CA TRP A 476 17.78 -17.74 11.15
C TRP A 476 17.46 -16.55 12.08
N ALA A 477 16.53 -16.70 13.03
CA ALA A 477 16.26 -15.69 14.04
C ALA A 477 17.43 -15.57 15.03
N ARG A 478 17.90 -14.34 15.25
CA ARG A 478 18.93 -13.96 16.23
C ARG A 478 18.40 -14.03 17.64
N ASP A 479 17.15 -13.61 17.83
CA ASP A 479 16.48 -13.51 19.11
C ASP A 479 14.94 -13.64 18.96
N GLU A 480 14.26 -13.65 20.09
CA GLU A 480 12.79 -13.71 20.20
C GLU A 480 12.08 -12.51 19.55
N LEU A 481 12.82 -11.45 19.20
CA LEU A 481 12.27 -10.27 18.53
C LEU A 481 12.26 -10.43 17.00
N GLY A 482 12.71 -11.58 16.49
CA GLY A 482 12.64 -11.92 15.08
C GLY A 482 13.65 -11.16 14.22
N GLN A 483 14.74 -10.65 14.80
CA GLN A 483 15.84 -10.09 14.00
C GLN A 483 16.60 -11.21 13.30
N ILE A 484 17.05 -11.01 12.06
CA ILE A 484 17.97 -11.95 11.40
C ILE A 484 19.38 -11.72 11.95
N ALA A 485 20.12 -12.78 12.29
CA ALA A 485 21.50 -12.62 12.74
C ALA A 485 22.43 -12.27 11.56
N PRO A 486 23.42 -11.36 11.76
CA PRO A 486 24.39 -11.04 10.71
C PRO A 486 25.13 -12.29 10.19
N GLY A 487 25.28 -12.39 8.88
CA GLY A 487 25.94 -13.49 8.18
C GLY A 487 25.12 -14.77 8.06
N GLN A 488 23.83 -14.76 8.45
CA GLN A 488 22.94 -15.90 8.24
C GLN A 488 22.48 -15.99 6.78
N HIS A 489 22.45 -17.22 6.27
CA HIS A 489 21.82 -17.54 5.00
C HIS A 489 20.35 -17.88 5.26
N PHE A 490 19.44 -17.15 4.61
CA PHE A 490 17.99 -17.30 4.75
C PHE A 490 17.33 -17.28 3.37
N VAL A 491 16.23 -18.02 3.22
CA VAL A 491 15.45 -18.04 1.98
C VAL A 491 13.97 -18.11 2.33
N PHE A 492 13.21 -17.10 1.92
CA PHE A 492 11.74 -17.10 2.04
C PHE A 492 11.08 -17.68 0.78
N ASP A 493 10.24 -18.70 0.98
CA ASP A 493 9.61 -19.44 -0.12
C ASP A 493 8.33 -18.75 -0.60
N MET A 494 8.53 -17.84 -1.55
CA MET A 494 7.43 -17.14 -2.23
C MET A 494 6.47 -18.08 -2.98
N LEU A 495 6.92 -19.22 -3.50
CA LEU A 495 6.08 -20.16 -4.23
C LEU A 495 5.12 -20.90 -3.29
N ALA A 496 5.66 -21.39 -2.17
CA ALA A 496 4.85 -21.98 -1.12
C ALA A 496 3.82 -20.97 -0.60
N ALA A 497 4.23 -19.72 -0.36
CA ALA A 497 3.37 -18.66 0.15
C ALA A 497 2.25 -18.24 -0.83
N ALA A 498 2.56 -18.12 -2.12
CA ALA A 498 1.56 -17.80 -3.14
C ALA A 498 0.50 -18.92 -3.28
N ASN A 499 0.95 -20.18 -3.34
CA ASN A 499 0.02 -21.32 -3.39
C ASN A 499 -0.77 -21.49 -2.08
N ALA A 500 -0.20 -21.15 -0.93
CA ALA A 500 -0.94 -21.10 0.34
C ALA A 500 -2.03 -20.04 0.31
N GLY A 501 -1.77 -18.87 -0.29
CA GLY A 501 -2.78 -17.83 -0.52
C GLY A 501 -3.95 -18.32 -1.38
N LEU A 502 -3.66 -19.02 -2.49
CA LEU A 502 -4.68 -19.62 -3.34
C LEU A 502 -5.53 -20.68 -2.60
N ARG A 503 -4.90 -21.54 -1.78
CA ARG A 503 -5.62 -22.51 -0.95
C ARG A 503 -6.51 -21.83 0.08
N LYS A 504 -6.08 -20.73 0.70
CA LYS A 504 -6.93 -19.94 1.59
C LYS A 504 -8.16 -19.37 0.86
N LEU A 505 -8.02 -18.96 -0.40
CA LEU A 505 -9.17 -18.56 -1.22
C LEU A 505 -10.13 -19.73 -1.47
N GLN A 506 -9.61 -20.94 -1.72
CA GLN A 506 -10.45 -22.14 -1.87
C GLN A 506 -11.20 -22.52 -0.59
N GLY A 507 -10.69 -22.14 0.59
CA GLY A 507 -11.43 -22.28 1.86
C GLY A 507 -12.78 -21.55 1.86
N PHE A 508 -12.96 -20.52 1.01
CA PHE A 508 -14.25 -19.85 0.84
C PHE A 508 -15.22 -20.58 -0.10
N ASN A 509 -14.80 -21.68 -0.75
CA ASN A 509 -15.65 -22.39 -1.71
C ASN A 509 -16.95 -22.86 -1.06
N ALA A 510 -16.86 -23.62 0.04
CA ALA A 510 -18.04 -24.14 0.73
C ALA A 510 -18.95 -23.01 1.27
N PRO A 511 -18.44 -21.98 1.98
CA PRO A 511 -19.25 -20.82 2.38
C PRO A 511 -19.96 -20.12 1.22
N MET A 512 -19.33 -20.06 0.03
CA MET A 512 -19.88 -19.43 -1.16
C MET A 512 -20.73 -20.38 -2.02
N GLY A 513 -21.00 -21.61 -1.58
CA GLY A 513 -21.79 -22.59 -2.33
C GLY A 513 -21.11 -23.13 -3.58
N LEU A 514 -19.78 -23.03 -3.67
CA LEU A 514 -18.97 -23.55 -4.76
C LEU A 514 -18.55 -25.00 -4.48
N PRO A 515 -18.28 -25.80 -5.53
CA PRO A 515 -17.63 -27.10 -5.36
C PRO A 515 -16.33 -26.98 -4.56
N ALA A 516 -16.03 -27.95 -3.69
CA ALA A 516 -14.79 -27.94 -2.91
C ALA A 516 -13.52 -27.86 -3.79
N ASP A 517 -13.58 -28.46 -4.98
CA ASP A 517 -12.53 -28.44 -6.00
C ASP A 517 -12.57 -27.22 -6.93
N TYR A 518 -13.37 -26.20 -6.62
CA TYR A 518 -13.40 -24.97 -7.40
C TYR A 518 -12.06 -24.22 -7.29
N GLU A 519 -11.40 -24.03 -8.42
CA GLU A 519 -10.14 -23.27 -8.51
C GLU A 519 -10.43 -21.83 -8.93
N TRP A 520 -10.35 -20.90 -7.98
CA TRP A 520 -10.43 -19.46 -8.24
C TRP A 520 -9.42 -18.99 -9.27
N TYR A 521 -8.21 -19.57 -9.23
CA TYR A 521 -7.11 -19.29 -10.12
C TYR A 521 -6.15 -20.50 -10.18
N PRO A 522 -5.50 -20.79 -11.33
CA PRO A 522 -4.64 -21.96 -11.46
C PRO A 522 -3.42 -21.91 -10.52
N PRO A 523 -3.09 -23.02 -9.82
CA PRO A 523 -1.93 -23.08 -8.94
C PRO A 523 -0.62 -22.88 -9.70
N LEU A 524 0.43 -22.54 -8.95
CA LEU A 524 1.78 -22.32 -9.46
C LEU A 524 2.64 -23.55 -9.22
N GLU A 525 3.46 -23.94 -10.21
CA GLU A 525 4.22 -25.19 -10.19
C GLU A 525 5.71 -24.97 -9.89
N SER A 526 6.24 -23.78 -10.14
CA SER A 526 7.66 -23.45 -9.93
C SER A 526 7.87 -21.97 -9.65
N THR A 527 9.05 -21.63 -9.13
CA THR A 527 9.46 -20.24 -8.88
C THR A 527 9.54 -19.40 -10.16
N ASP A 528 9.72 -20.03 -11.31
CA ASP A 528 9.81 -19.37 -12.62
C ASP A 528 8.45 -18.84 -13.09
N GLN A 529 7.36 -19.35 -12.51
CA GLN A 529 6.00 -18.84 -12.74
C GLN A 529 5.70 -17.59 -11.90
N LEU A 530 6.68 -17.10 -11.14
CA LEU A 530 6.57 -15.92 -10.31
C LEU A 530 7.56 -14.85 -10.77
N ILE A 531 7.14 -13.60 -10.68
CA ILE A 531 8.01 -12.47 -10.92
C ILE A 531 7.76 -11.36 -9.91
N THR A 532 8.85 -10.85 -9.34
CA THR A 532 8.83 -9.57 -8.65
C THR A 532 9.03 -8.44 -9.66
N MET A 533 8.07 -7.54 -9.74
CA MET A 533 8.15 -6.34 -10.58
C MET A 533 7.98 -5.09 -9.73
N LYS A 534 8.79 -4.06 -9.97
CA LYS A 534 8.59 -2.74 -9.37
C LYS A 534 7.48 -2.01 -10.13
N VAL A 535 6.32 -1.88 -9.49
CA VAL A 535 5.12 -1.27 -10.05
C VAL A 535 4.33 -0.53 -8.96
N PRO A 536 3.39 0.34 -9.32
CA PRO A 536 3.07 0.78 -10.68
C PRO A 536 4.15 1.70 -11.25
N ASP A 537 4.42 1.58 -12.56
CA ASP A 537 5.48 2.33 -13.27
C ASP A 537 4.95 3.52 -14.09
N GLY A 538 3.66 3.83 -14.00
CA GLY A 538 3.01 4.91 -14.76
C GLY A 538 2.77 4.68 -16.24
N THR A 539 3.48 3.74 -16.87
CA THR A 539 3.44 3.58 -18.32
C THR A 539 2.14 2.98 -18.81
N LEU A 540 1.54 2.08 -18.02
CA LEU A 540 0.22 1.54 -18.32
C LEU A 540 -0.85 2.64 -18.36
N ILE A 541 -0.81 3.57 -17.39
CA ILE A 541 -1.74 4.70 -17.33
C ILE A 541 -1.42 5.73 -18.40
N LYS A 542 -0.15 6.00 -18.69
CA LYS A 542 0.27 6.82 -19.83
C LYS A 542 -0.26 6.25 -21.16
N MET A 543 -0.19 4.94 -21.36
CA MET A 543 -0.75 4.27 -22.54
C MET A 543 -2.27 4.46 -22.62
N PHE A 544 -2.99 4.27 -21.51
CA PHE A 544 -4.43 4.54 -21.43
C PHE A 544 -4.75 6.00 -21.79
N LEU A 545 -4.07 6.97 -21.17
CA LEU A 545 -4.22 8.40 -21.46
C LEU A 545 -3.88 8.69 -22.93
N GLY A 546 -2.85 8.07 -23.48
CA GLY A 546 -2.50 8.19 -24.90
C GLY A 546 -3.64 7.73 -25.82
N MET A 547 -4.31 6.63 -25.48
CA MET A 547 -5.50 6.17 -26.20
C MET A 547 -6.66 7.17 -26.11
N GLN A 548 -6.89 7.77 -24.94
CA GLN A 548 -7.88 8.85 -24.79
C GLN A 548 -7.49 10.09 -25.62
N GLY A 549 -6.20 10.42 -25.66
CA GLY A 549 -5.65 11.53 -26.44
C GLY A 549 -5.92 11.39 -27.94
N MET A 550 -5.89 10.17 -28.48
CA MET A 550 -6.19 9.93 -29.91
C MET A 550 -7.65 10.27 -30.28
N ASN A 551 -8.57 10.24 -29.32
CA ASN A 551 -9.98 10.61 -29.55
C ASN A 551 -10.21 12.13 -29.51
N LEU A 552 -9.22 12.92 -29.10
CA LEU A 552 -9.33 14.37 -29.08
C LEU A 552 -9.28 14.96 -30.50
N PRO A 553 -9.88 16.16 -30.70
CA PRO A 553 -9.69 16.94 -31.92
C PRO A 553 -8.21 17.10 -32.27
N ALA A 554 -7.86 17.00 -33.56
CA ALA A 554 -6.46 16.98 -34.02
C ALA A 554 -5.64 18.22 -33.62
N ASP A 555 -6.29 19.36 -33.38
CA ASP A 555 -5.67 20.59 -32.89
C ASP A 555 -5.33 20.56 -31.39
N GLN A 556 -5.98 19.67 -30.62
CA GLN A 556 -5.76 19.49 -29.17
C GLN A 556 -4.73 18.39 -28.86
N GLN A 557 -4.59 17.40 -29.76
CA GLN A 557 -3.70 16.26 -29.59
C GLN A 557 -2.25 16.63 -29.26
N PRO A 558 -1.59 17.61 -29.92
CA PRO A 558 -0.18 17.91 -29.63
C PRO A 558 0.05 18.38 -28.19
N ALA A 559 -0.84 19.23 -27.66
CA ALA A 559 -0.74 19.72 -26.29
C ALA A 559 -0.99 18.60 -25.28
N PHE A 560 -1.96 17.73 -25.56
CA PHE A 560 -2.29 16.59 -24.70
C PHE A 560 -1.15 15.58 -24.64
N PHE A 561 -0.60 15.16 -25.79
CA PHE A 561 0.53 14.23 -25.83
C PHE A 561 1.79 14.80 -25.18
N ASN A 562 2.02 16.12 -25.32
CA ASN A 562 3.09 16.79 -24.58
C ASN A 562 2.87 16.75 -23.06
N ALA A 563 1.62 16.86 -22.59
CA ALA A 563 1.28 16.83 -21.16
C ALA A 563 1.45 15.44 -20.51
N ILE A 564 1.45 14.35 -21.28
CA ILE A 564 1.65 12.99 -20.76
C ILE A 564 3.02 12.40 -21.13
N ALA A 565 3.87 13.13 -21.85
CA ALA A 565 5.15 12.64 -22.33
C ALA A 565 6.04 12.12 -21.19
N SER A 566 6.03 12.84 -20.06
CA SER A 566 6.84 12.56 -18.87
C SER A 566 5.99 12.04 -17.70
N TYR A 567 5.23 10.96 -17.90
CA TYR A 567 4.42 10.39 -16.83
C TYR A 567 5.30 9.64 -15.79
N PRO A 568 5.16 9.86 -14.47
CA PRO A 568 6.11 9.34 -13.46
C PRO A 568 6.14 7.82 -13.33
N ALA A 569 7.31 7.28 -12.95
CA ALA A 569 7.56 5.85 -12.79
C ALA A 569 7.00 5.20 -11.50
N PHE A 570 6.12 5.87 -10.75
CA PHE A 570 5.62 5.41 -9.44
C PHE A 570 4.12 5.57 -9.28
N SER A 571 3.59 4.92 -8.24
CA SER A 571 2.29 5.31 -7.71
C SER A 571 2.41 6.72 -7.15
N ASN A 572 1.46 7.54 -7.56
CA ASN A 572 1.18 8.85 -7.00
C ASN A 572 -0.25 8.79 -6.47
N GLY A 573 -0.55 7.73 -5.72
CA GLY A 573 -1.87 7.48 -5.17
C GLY A 573 -2.08 8.18 -3.85
N ILE A 574 -1.01 8.32 -3.07
CA ILE A 574 -1.08 8.98 -1.77
C ILE A 574 -0.68 10.44 -1.93
N THR A 575 -1.70 11.29 -1.98
CA THR A 575 -1.55 12.72 -1.71
C THR A 575 -1.00 12.92 -0.30
N LEU A 576 -0.19 13.94 -0.07
CA LEU A 576 0.39 14.18 1.27
C LEU A 576 -0.61 14.59 2.37
N GLY A 577 -1.92 14.61 2.08
CA GLY A 577 -2.98 14.98 3.02
C GLY A 577 -2.97 16.49 3.31
N GLY A 578 -4.04 17.01 3.91
CA GLY A 578 -4.28 18.46 4.03
C GLY A 578 -3.67 19.16 5.25
N HIS A 579 -2.57 18.63 5.83
CA HIS A 579 -2.06 19.15 7.11
C HIS A 579 -0.86 20.09 6.91
N GLY A 580 -0.84 21.24 7.60
CA GLY A 580 0.09 22.33 7.29
C GLY A 580 1.46 22.17 7.94
N VAL A 581 2.53 22.54 7.24
CA VAL A 581 3.90 22.45 7.77
C VAL A 581 4.17 23.38 8.96
N ARG A 582 4.92 22.87 9.94
CA ARG A 582 5.57 23.63 11.01
C ARG A 582 7.08 23.31 11.00
N PRO A 583 7.97 24.28 11.25
CA PRO A 583 7.69 25.71 11.36
C PRO A 583 7.24 26.29 10.00
N LYS A 584 6.39 27.32 10.01
CA LYS A 584 5.79 27.91 8.79
C LYS A 584 6.83 28.39 7.79
N GLU A 585 8.05 28.65 8.26
CA GLU A 585 9.22 29.03 7.48
C GLU A 585 9.67 27.95 6.49
N GLU A 586 9.24 26.70 6.68
CA GLU A 586 9.47 25.63 5.71
C GLU A 586 8.52 25.70 4.51
N ALA A 587 7.35 26.34 4.64
CA ALA A 587 6.41 26.48 3.54
C ALA A 587 7.06 27.24 2.37
N LEU A 588 6.78 26.81 1.14
CA LEU A 588 7.32 27.45 -0.05
C LEU A 588 6.88 28.92 -0.11
N GLY A 589 7.84 29.84 -0.21
CA GLY A 589 7.59 31.28 -0.25
C GLY A 589 7.55 31.98 1.12
N ALA A 590 7.73 31.27 2.24
CA ALA A 590 7.78 31.88 3.57
C ALA A 590 8.97 32.84 3.78
N GLY A 591 10.09 32.60 3.08
CA GLY A 591 11.31 33.43 3.11
C GLY A 591 11.36 34.58 2.10
N VAL A 592 10.29 34.80 1.32
CA VAL A 592 10.20 35.79 0.21
C VAL A 592 11.10 35.45 -0.98
N SER A 593 10.78 34.37 -1.68
CA SER A 593 11.42 34.09 -2.96
C SER A 593 10.49 33.27 -3.86
N CYS A 594 10.22 33.75 -5.06
CA CYS A 594 9.60 32.92 -6.09
C CYS A 594 10.57 31.81 -6.55
N VAL A 595 11.86 31.90 -6.18
CA VAL A 595 12.93 30.98 -6.56
C VAL A 595 12.87 29.64 -5.82
N ASP A 596 12.21 29.59 -4.65
CA ASP A 596 11.96 28.32 -3.92
C ASP A 596 11.21 27.30 -4.78
N CYS A 597 10.37 27.79 -5.70
CA CYS A 597 9.58 26.99 -6.62
C CYS A 597 10.13 27.06 -8.05
N HIS A 598 10.39 28.28 -8.54
CA HIS A 598 10.64 28.57 -9.97
C HIS A 598 12.12 28.81 -10.33
N ALA A 599 13.10 28.59 -9.46
CA ALA A 599 14.50 28.59 -9.88
C ALA A 599 15.03 27.17 -10.11
N SER A 600 16.24 27.08 -10.66
CA SER A 600 16.92 25.80 -10.71
C SER A 600 17.20 25.29 -9.29
N GLY A 601 16.92 24.00 -9.05
CA GLY A 601 16.90 23.41 -7.71
C GLY A 601 15.64 23.72 -6.86
N GLY A 602 14.70 24.51 -7.38
CA GLY A 602 13.39 24.75 -6.78
C GLY A 602 12.45 23.54 -6.89
N ALA A 603 11.25 23.64 -6.31
CA ALA A 603 10.27 22.54 -6.28
C ALA A 603 9.92 22.00 -7.69
N LEU A 604 9.85 22.89 -8.68
CA LEU A 604 9.51 22.52 -10.07
C LEU A 604 10.69 21.90 -10.82
N ASP A 605 11.93 22.12 -10.38
CA ASP A 605 13.15 21.56 -10.99
C ASP A 605 13.58 20.24 -10.29
N HIS A 606 12.81 19.75 -9.30
CA HIS A 606 13.13 18.52 -8.58
C HIS A 606 13.03 17.29 -9.51
N PRO A 607 14.06 16.41 -9.52
CA PRO A 607 14.07 15.24 -10.40
C PRO A 607 13.05 14.18 -9.99
N VAL A 608 12.26 13.75 -10.95
CA VAL A 608 11.28 12.68 -10.87
C VAL A 608 11.65 11.64 -11.94
N PRO A 609 11.78 10.36 -11.60
CA PRO A 609 12.06 9.35 -12.59
C PRO A 609 10.82 9.04 -13.43
N VAL A 610 11.07 8.89 -14.71
CA VAL A 610 10.10 8.56 -15.76
C VAL A 610 10.64 7.35 -16.50
N THR A 611 9.79 6.36 -16.67
CA THR A 611 10.16 5.12 -17.36
C THR A 611 10.48 5.41 -18.83
N GLN A 612 11.63 4.93 -19.31
CA GLN A 612 11.97 4.93 -20.72
C GLN A 612 10.98 4.07 -21.48
N THR A 613 10.60 4.51 -22.68
CA THR A 613 9.62 3.80 -23.50
C THR A 613 10.10 3.60 -24.92
N VAL A 614 9.51 2.61 -25.60
CA VAL A 614 9.68 2.38 -27.02
C VAL A 614 8.32 2.37 -27.71
N ALA A 615 8.23 3.09 -28.83
CA ALA A 615 7.03 3.09 -29.65
C ALA A 615 6.87 1.74 -30.39
N ARG A 616 5.65 1.22 -30.41
CA ARG A 616 5.24 0.03 -31.17
C ARG A 616 3.86 0.23 -31.75
N ASP A 617 3.67 -0.23 -32.98
CA ASP A 617 2.35 -0.26 -33.61
C ASP A 617 1.54 -1.43 -33.06
N VAL A 618 0.35 -1.11 -32.57
CA VAL A 618 -0.63 -2.06 -32.06
C VAL A 618 -1.81 -2.13 -33.04
N PRO A 619 -2.09 -3.31 -33.61
CA PRO A 619 -3.20 -3.47 -34.55
C PRO A 619 -4.53 -2.98 -33.96
N GLY A 620 -5.20 -2.08 -34.66
CA GLY A 620 -6.48 -1.51 -34.23
C GLY A 620 -6.38 -0.39 -33.18
N MET A 621 -5.20 -0.13 -32.63
CA MET A 621 -4.98 0.90 -31.58
C MET A 621 -3.90 1.93 -31.93
N GLY A 622 -3.24 1.81 -33.08
CA GLY A 622 -2.22 2.77 -33.50
C GLY A 622 -0.89 2.58 -32.77
N THR A 623 -0.04 3.61 -32.75
CA THR A 623 1.28 3.56 -32.12
C THR A 623 1.16 3.86 -30.63
N LEU A 624 1.57 2.92 -29.79
CA LEU A 624 1.59 3.07 -28.33
C LEU A 624 3.04 3.00 -27.81
N GLU A 625 3.29 3.61 -26.66
CA GLU A 625 4.59 3.61 -25.98
C GLU A 625 4.63 2.53 -24.90
N PHE A 626 5.58 1.61 -25.01
CA PHE A 626 5.74 0.50 -24.07
C PHE A 626 6.99 0.69 -23.20
N PRO A 627 6.93 0.36 -21.91
CA PRO A 627 8.05 0.53 -20.99
C PRO A 627 9.24 -0.37 -21.31
N LEU A 628 10.43 0.17 -21.09
CA LEU A 628 11.67 -0.59 -20.95
C LEU A 628 11.88 -0.97 -19.50
N TYR A 629 12.12 -2.25 -19.27
CA TYR A 629 12.52 -2.82 -18.00
C TYR A 629 13.91 -3.44 -18.09
N ARG A 630 14.49 -3.73 -16.93
CA ARG A 630 15.68 -4.56 -16.81
C ARG A 630 15.61 -5.44 -15.59
N TRP A 631 16.32 -6.55 -15.65
CA TRP A 631 16.60 -7.33 -14.46
C TRP A 631 17.64 -6.61 -13.61
N ARG A 632 17.29 -6.40 -12.35
CA ARG A 632 18.17 -5.94 -11.29
C ARG A 632 18.24 -7.03 -10.22
N TYR A 633 19.44 -7.32 -9.76
CA TYR A 633 19.72 -8.40 -8.83
C TYR A 633 20.20 -7.81 -7.51
N TYR A 634 19.51 -8.13 -6.42
CA TYR A 634 19.81 -7.65 -5.07
C TYR A 634 20.44 -8.75 -4.24
N ASN A 635 21.60 -8.50 -3.63
CA ASN A 635 22.23 -9.42 -2.70
C ASN A 635 21.58 -9.30 -1.33
N ILE A 636 20.52 -10.07 -1.08
CA ILE A 636 19.69 -9.93 0.12
C ILE A 636 20.46 -10.18 1.41
N HIS A 637 21.42 -11.10 1.42
CA HIS A 637 22.21 -11.40 2.62
C HIS A 637 23.17 -10.25 2.97
N ALA A 638 23.91 -9.75 1.98
CA ALA A 638 24.83 -8.63 2.19
C ALA A 638 24.08 -7.33 2.55
N LEU A 639 22.91 -7.12 1.93
CA LEU A 639 22.03 -6.02 2.27
C LEU A 639 21.57 -6.15 3.72
N THR A 640 21.00 -7.29 4.14
CA THR A 640 20.56 -7.48 5.54
C THR A 640 21.67 -7.22 6.55
N ASP A 641 22.87 -7.73 6.33
CA ASP A 641 24.03 -7.52 7.21
C ASP A 641 24.40 -6.05 7.39
N LEU A 642 24.38 -5.28 6.29
CA LEU A 642 24.59 -3.84 6.33
C LEU A 642 23.58 -3.15 7.24
N GLY A 643 22.33 -3.64 7.23
CA GLY A 643 21.23 -3.13 8.05
C GLY A 643 21.39 -3.36 9.54
N VAL A 644 21.93 -4.50 9.95
CA VAL A 644 22.06 -4.89 11.36
C VAL A 644 23.34 -4.34 12.01
N THR A 645 24.28 -3.83 11.21
CA THR A 645 25.63 -3.43 11.68
C THR A 645 25.87 -1.93 11.74
N THR A 646 24.95 -1.10 11.24
CA THR A 646 25.07 0.36 11.23
C THR A 646 24.22 0.97 12.36
N ASN A 647 24.74 1.98 13.07
CA ASN A 647 23.98 2.73 14.07
C ASN A 647 23.31 3.95 13.43
N ASP A 648 22.16 4.35 13.96
CA ASP A 648 21.36 5.45 13.42
C ASP A 648 22.09 6.80 13.56
N GLU A 649 22.89 7.01 14.60
CA GLU A 649 23.68 8.24 14.75
C GLU A 649 24.74 8.39 13.65
N ASP A 650 25.25 7.29 13.10
CA ASP A 650 26.22 7.30 12.02
C ASP A 650 25.56 7.62 10.66
N ILE A 651 24.30 7.23 10.47
CA ILE A 651 23.49 7.56 9.28
C ILE A 651 23.04 9.02 9.34
N ALA A 652 22.48 9.45 10.48
CA ALA A 652 22.01 10.81 10.70
C ALA A 652 23.13 11.86 10.61
N ALA A 653 24.33 11.52 11.06
CA ALA A 653 25.51 12.38 10.92
C ALA A 653 26.09 12.39 9.49
N GLY A 654 25.50 11.64 8.55
CA GLY A 654 26.01 11.47 7.19
C GLY A 654 27.39 10.80 7.14
N LEU A 655 27.80 10.11 8.22
CA LEU A 655 29.09 9.43 8.32
C LEU A 655 29.09 8.10 7.56
N VAL A 656 27.90 7.56 7.28
CA VAL A 656 27.69 6.39 6.42
C VAL A 656 26.66 6.74 5.34
N ASN A 657 27.13 6.95 4.11
CA ASN A 657 26.25 7.04 2.95
C ASN A 657 26.02 5.62 2.42
N ILE A 658 24.87 5.04 2.71
CA ILE A 658 24.53 3.68 2.29
C ILE A 658 23.86 3.73 0.91
N ASP A 659 24.63 4.24 -0.05
CA ASP A 659 24.27 4.17 -1.45
C ASP A 659 24.59 2.75 -1.94
N VAL A 660 23.54 1.95 -2.13
CA VAL A 660 23.66 0.60 -2.71
C VAL A 660 23.62 0.65 -4.24
N ALA A 661 23.24 1.79 -4.82
CA ALA A 661 23.21 1.96 -6.26
C ALA A 661 24.65 2.02 -6.80
N GLY A 662 24.93 1.21 -7.81
CA GLY A 662 26.26 1.14 -8.42
C GLY A 662 27.31 0.35 -7.63
N ASP A 663 27.00 -0.17 -6.44
CA ASP A 663 27.86 -1.11 -5.73
C ASP A 663 27.52 -2.56 -6.10
N ALA A 664 28.41 -3.18 -6.87
CA ALA A 664 28.27 -4.55 -7.36
C ALA A 664 28.29 -5.64 -6.26
N ASN A 665 28.56 -5.29 -5.00
CA ASN A 665 28.38 -6.20 -3.86
C ASN A 665 26.92 -6.33 -3.44
N TYR A 666 26.12 -5.28 -3.68
CA TYR A 666 24.74 -5.16 -3.22
C TYR A 666 23.74 -5.25 -4.37
N VAL A 667 24.02 -4.61 -5.50
CA VAL A 667 23.11 -4.49 -6.63
C VAL A 667 23.86 -4.73 -7.94
N ARG A 668 23.29 -5.54 -8.83
CA ARG A 668 23.83 -5.73 -10.19
C ARG A 668 22.71 -5.62 -11.21
N ASP A 669 23.00 -4.91 -12.29
CA ASP A 669 22.04 -4.69 -13.37
C ASP A 669 22.40 -5.55 -14.57
N SER A 670 21.39 -6.10 -15.23
CA SER A 670 21.55 -6.66 -16.57
C SER A 670 21.95 -5.57 -17.56
N GLU A 671 22.89 -5.88 -18.45
CA GLU A 671 23.21 -5.04 -19.61
C GLU A 671 22.05 -4.97 -20.61
N ASN A 672 21.17 -5.97 -20.61
CA ASN A 672 20.05 -6.06 -21.53
C ASN A 672 18.78 -5.42 -20.94
N THR A 673 17.96 -4.89 -21.85
CA THR A 673 16.63 -4.34 -21.52
C THR A 673 15.54 -5.19 -22.14
N ILE A 674 14.37 -5.17 -21.52
CA ILE A 674 13.18 -5.92 -21.91
C ILE A 674 12.08 -4.92 -22.23
N VAL A 675 11.40 -5.12 -23.34
CA VAL A 675 10.20 -4.34 -23.65
C VAL A 675 9.02 -5.06 -23.02
N VAL A 676 8.43 -4.50 -21.98
CA VAL A 676 7.23 -5.09 -21.37
C VAL A 676 6.01 -4.68 -22.21
N ASN A 677 5.65 -5.54 -23.16
CA ASN A 677 4.49 -5.35 -24.02
C ASN A 677 3.25 -5.98 -23.39
N TYR A 678 2.50 -5.19 -22.62
CA TYR A 678 1.24 -5.60 -21.97
C TYR A 678 0.19 -6.16 -22.94
N MET A 679 0.20 -5.74 -24.22
CA MET A 679 -0.76 -6.15 -25.25
C MET A 679 -0.36 -7.46 -25.95
N ASN A 680 0.94 -7.69 -26.12
CA ASN A 680 1.51 -8.87 -26.77
C ASN A 680 2.77 -9.33 -26.00
N PRO A 681 2.58 -9.92 -24.82
CA PRO A 681 3.69 -10.14 -23.89
C PRO A 681 4.67 -11.24 -24.34
N ALA A 682 4.27 -12.12 -25.26
CA ALA A 682 5.12 -13.13 -25.89
C ALA A 682 5.88 -12.65 -27.15
N GLY A 683 5.72 -11.38 -27.54
CA GLY A 683 6.26 -10.81 -28.79
C GLY A 683 7.78 -10.60 -28.85
N GLU A 684 8.22 -9.76 -29.80
CA GLU A 684 9.63 -9.41 -30.01
C GLU A 684 10.19 -8.59 -28.84
N GLY A 685 11.36 -8.98 -28.32
CA GLY A 685 11.90 -8.44 -27.05
C GLY A 685 11.24 -9.07 -25.80
N SER A 686 10.63 -10.25 -25.97
CA SER A 686 9.90 -10.99 -24.93
C SER A 686 10.68 -11.14 -23.63
N PHE A 687 9.91 -11.19 -22.56
CA PHE A 687 10.35 -11.59 -21.23
C PHE A 687 11.29 -12.81 -21.29
N ARG A 688 12.34 -12.75 -20.50
CA ARG A 688 13.25 -13.87 -20.23
C ARG A 688 13.31 -14.03 -18.74
N LEU A 689 13.29 -15.29 -18.31
CA LEU A 689 13.49 -15.64 -16.92
C LEU A 689 14.82 -15.05 -16.40
N PRO A 690 14.88 -14.74 -15.10
CA PRO A 690 16.02 -14.04 -14.52
C PRO A 690 17.33 -14.83 -14.56
N ASP A 691 17.28 -16.14 -14.78
CA ASP A 691 18.43 -17.04 -14.89
C ASP A 691 18.90 -17.25 -16.34
N HIS A 692 18.18 -16.70 -17.33
CA HIS A 692 18.54 -16.79 -18.73
C HIS A 692 19.89 -16.08 -18.98
N PRO A 693 20.78 -16.61 -19.86
CA PRO A 693 22.07 -15.97 -20.15
C PRO A 693 21.98 -14.50 -20.56
N ASP A 694 20.94 -14.13 -21.34
CA ASP A 694 20.70 -12.74 -21.72
C ASP A 694 20.28 -11.87 -20.52
N ALA A 695 19.51 -12.42 -19.56
CA ALA A 695 19.13 -11.69 -18.35
C ALA A 695 20.34 -11.46 -17.44
N LEU A 696 21.24 -12.44 -17.35
CA LEU A 696 22.46 -12.38 -16.55
C LEU A 696 23.61 -11.61 -17.22
N ALA A 697 23.49 -11.22 -18.48
CA ALA A 697 24.53 -10.52 -19.22
C ALA A 697 25.00 -9.24 -18.49
N GLY A 698 26.32 -9.07 -18.37
CA GLY A 698 26.93 -7.93 -17.67
C GLY A 698 26.94 -8.00 -16.14
N THR A 699 26.12 -8.87 -15.53
CA THR A 699 26.03 -8.98 -14.06
C THR A 699 27.20 -9.74 -13.43
N GLY A 700 27.91 -10.57 -14.21
CA GLY A 700 28.89 -11.51 -13.67
C GLY A 700 28.29 -12.56 -12.73
N LEU A 701 26.97 -12.77 -12.77
CA LEU A 701 26.25 -13.81 -12.05
C LEU A 701 25.96 -15.01 -12.97
N SER A 702 25.74 -16.16 -12.34
CA SER A 702 25.22 -17.38 -12.93
C SER A 702 23.89 -17.76 -12.30
N ALA A 703 23.14 -18.69 -12.90
CA ALA A 703 21.90 -19.21 -12.32
C ALA A 703 22.08 -19.72 -10.86
N GLY A 704 23.24 -20.29 -10.54
CA GLY A 704 23.55 -20.77 -9.18
C GLY A 704 23.80 -19.66 -8.16
N ASP A 705 24.04 -18.42 -8.59
CA ASP A 705 24.18 -17.28 -7.70
C ASP A 705 22.81 -16.70 -7.30
N LEU A 706 21.77 -17.01 -8.05
CA LEU A 706 20.40 -16.57 -7.76
C LEU A 706 19.81 -17.36 -6.58
N ILE A 707 18.86 -16.76 -5.86
CA ILE A 707 18.19 -17.44 -4.73
C ILE A 707 17.58 -18.78 -5.16
N ALA A 708 16.92 -18.84 -6.32
CA ALA A 708 16.34 -20.08 -6.85
C ALA A 708 17.41 -21.18 -7.10
N GLY A 709 18.66 -20.78 -7.36
CA GLY A 709 19.82 -21.68 -7.50
C GLY A 709 20.57 -21.96 -6.19
N GLY A 710 20.07 -21.48 -5.04
CA GLY A 710 20.69 -21.61 -3.72
C GLY A 710 21.69 -20.50 -3.36
N GLY A 711 21.79 -19.45 -4.17
CA GLY A 711 22.71 -18.34 -3.98
C GLY A 711 22.21 -17.26 -3.03
N SER A 712 22.46 -15.99 -3.38
CA SER A 712 22.14 -14.81 -2.53
C SER A 712 21.46 -13.68 -3.30
N TRP A 713 21.32 -13.81 -4.62
CA TRP A 713 20.87 -12.74 -5.49
C TRP A 713 19.39 -12.91 -5.83
N MET A 714 18.56 -12.00 -5.31
CA MET A 714 17.14 -11.92 -5.59
C MET A 714 16.91 -11.08 -6.86
N PRO A 715 16.36 -11.66 -7.93
CA PRO A 715 16.05 -10.91 -9.14
C PRO A 715 14.75 -10.11 -8.98
N VAL A 716 14.77 -8.88 -9.48
CA VAL A 716 13.61 -7.97 -9.53
C VAL A 716 13.59 -7.30 -10.90
N LEU A 717 12.44 -7.30 -11.56
CA LEU A 717 12.26 -6.63 -12.83
C LEU A 717 11.85 -5.16 -12.57
N GLU A 718 12.71 -4.21 -12.92
CA GLU A 718 12.50 -2.78 -12.66
C GLU A 718 12.44 -1.96 -13.94
N PRO A 719 11.64 -0.88 -13.99
CA PRO A 719 11.65 0.04 -15.12
C PRO A 719 13.02 0.70 -15.26
N VAL A 720 13.49 0.84 -16.51
CA VAL A 720 14.62 1.71 -16.83
C VAL A 720 14.10 3.14 -16.81
N VAL A 721 14.70 3.99 -15.99
CA VAL A 721 14.19 5.36 -15.78
C VAL A 721 15.20 6.42 -16.20
N ASP A 722 14.68 7.51 -16.75
CA ASP A 722 15.36 8.79 -16.86
C ASP A 722 14.80 9.74 -15.80
N TYR A 723 15.62 10.63 -15.26
CA TYR A 723 15.17 11.64 -14.32
C TYR A 723 14.85 12.94 -15.05
N VAL A 724 13.62 13.42 -14.90
CA VAL A 724 13.16 14.68 -15.46
C VAL A 724 12.62 15.59 -14.35
N PRO A 725 12.69 16.90 -14.49
CA PRO A 725 12.18 17.81 -13.46
C PRO A 725 10.64 17.79 -13.40
N ASN A 726 10.09 18.06 -12.22
CA ASN A 726 8.64 18.18 -11.96
C ASN A 726 7.90 19.02 -13.02
N TYR A 727 8.47 20.11 -13.53
CA TYR A 727 7.80 20.90 -14.56
C TYR A 727 7.53 20.13 -15.87
N GLN A 728 8.37 19.16 -16.23
CA GLN A 728 8.12 18.32 -17.40
C GLN A 728 6.99 17.33 -17.13
N ILE A 729 6.92 16.77 -15.92
CA ILE A 729 5.78 15.93 -15.46
C ILE A 729 4.46 16.71 -15.61
N LEU A 730 4.49 17.99 -15.28
CA LEU A 730 3.34 18.89 -15.35
C LEU A 730 3.01 19.40 -16.77
N GLY A 731 3.78 19.00 -17.79
CA GLY A 731 3.58 19.39 -19.19
C GLY A 731 4.05 20.81 -19.53
N TYR A 732 5.00 21.37 -18.78
CA TYR A 732 5.64 22.66 -19.06
C TYR A 732 7.05 22.48 -19.64
N THR A 733 7.51 23.49 -20.38
CA THR A 733 8.91 23.66 -20.75
C THR A 733 9.65 24.47 -19.70
N LYS A 734 10.98 24.35 -19.66
CA LYS A 734 11.84 25.10 -18.73
C LYS A 734 11.58 26.62 -18.78
N ASN A 735 11.45 27.17 -20.00
CA ASN A 735 11.28 28.60 -20.24
C ASN A 735 9.87 29.12 -19.92
N GLU A 736 8.86 28.25 -19.87
CA GLU A 736 7.50 28.63 -19.45
C GLU A 736 7.41 28.88 -17.95
N ILE A 737 8.29 28.25 -17.16
CA ILE A 737 8.04 28.07 -15.73
C ILE A 737 9.21 28.49 -14.82
N LEU A 738 10.47 28.41 -15.26
CA LEU A 738 11.61 28.78 -14.42
C LEU A 738 12.08 30.22 -14.69
N PHE A 739 12.46 30.94 -13.64
CA PHE A 739 13.27 32.15 -13.75
C PHE A 739 14.70 31.73 -14.10
N LEU A 740 15.13 32.07 -15.31
CA LEU A 740 16.50 31.83 -15.76
C LEU A 740 17.37 33.00 -15.29
N ASP A 741 18.59 32.72 -14.82
CA ASP A 741 19.55 33.70 -14.25
C ASP A 741 19.88 34.90 -15.17
N ASP A 742 19.39 34.91 -16.40
CA ASP A 742 19.51 35.99 -17.38
C ASP A 742 18.32 36.99 -17.39
N GLN A 743 17.37 36.91 -16.43
CA GLN A 743 16.23 37.84 -16.29
C GLN A 743 16.10 38.52 -14.92
#